data_AF-A0A062IML7-F1
#
_entry.id   AF-A0A062IML7-F1
#
_cell.length_a   1.000
_cell.length_b   1.000
_cell.length_c   1.000
_cell.angle_alpha   90.00
_cell.angle_beta   90.00
_cell.angle_gamma   90.00
#
_symmetry.space_group_name_H-M   'P 1'
#
loop_
_entity.id
_entity.type
_entity.pdbx_description
1 polymer ?
#
loop_
_entity_poly.entity_id
_entity_poly.type
_entity_poly.pdbx_seq_one_letter_code
_entity_poly.pdbx_strand_id
1 'polypeptide(L)'
;MNKVYKVIWNASIGAWVATSEIAKSKTKTKSKTLYVSAAVLSGVICFAPNAFAGTNTEGGIGQGTSISGTTSCREGSANTANQKDIAIGCGAQTQDRTGSNIANRNNPYNNSTGAYAGAMKQGGAISVGTGAVVEKGLGTAIGSYATTQGISGVAIGTGALSSGNTALAVGRQSAATADFSQAIGNVAAATGKGSLAIGHSATAEGYRSIAIGSPDIENADPVAGQAGAAYQPKMATKATGKDSIAFGGGAVATEENALAIGAFSESKGKKSVAIGTGAKAQKDNAVVIGDQAEASFEGGVAIGKGARSEAENSIALGKDSKASQATGESYLTKQSAPTGVLSIGDVGSERRIQNVADGAADSDAATVRQLKAARTHYVSINDNGQQGGNFENDGATGRNAIAVGVNASAAGREAMAIGGSAQAIGSGAIAMGSSSQTVGRGDVAIGRNASTQGAEGVNSNQSVAIGDQTKAIGDQSVAIGADVIAKGNSSVAIGGDDVDKIARDTELSNTYTEITGGTLQAGKYPTTEANHGSTAVGVQAVGTGAFSSAFGMTSKATGDASSAFGVMSNASGKGAAAFGAVAQATGDGASAMGINSLASGTNSTAIGSGNKPGEGAKATGNSSAAIGSGAQATGDNSAAIGKGAEATNENAAAVGGGAKATGKNAAAIGGGAIADQENAVAVGHIGDFINFI
;
A
#
# COMPACT_ATOMS: atom_id res chain seq x y z
N MET A 1 2.69 -60.34 -41.18
CA MET A 1 4.07 -60.06 -40.74
C MET A 1 4.00 -59.11 -39.56
N ASN A 2 4.10 -59.61 -38.33
CA ASN A 2 4.13 -58.73 -37.17
C ASN A 2 5.55 -58.19 -37.02
N LYS A 3 5.73 -56.88 -37.22
CA LYS A 3 7.00 -56.20 -36.95
C LYS A 3 7.01 -55.85 -35.46
N VAL A 4 7.86 -56.52 -34.70
CA VAL A 4 8.17 -56.16 -33.31
C VAL A 4 9.32 -55.17 -33.36
N TYR A 5 9.18 -54.02 -32.69
CA TYR A 5 10.22 -53.00 -32.58
C TYR A 5 10.69 -52.95 -31.12
N LYS A 6 12.00 -52.74 -30.93
CA LYS A 6 12.59 -52.48 -29.61
C LYS A 6 13.27 -51.12 -29.62
N VAL A 7 13.10 -50.36 -28.55
CA VAL A 7 13.63 -49.01 -28.39
C VAL A 7 14.95 -49.10 -27.62
N ILE A 8 16.02 -48.56 -28.19
CA ILE A 8 17.38 -48.57 -27.60
C ILE A 8 18.00 -47.17 -27.64
N TRP A 9 18.81 -46.84 -26.62
CA TRP A 9 19.46 -45.54 -26.47
C TRP A 9 20.71 -45.47 -27.35
N ASN A 10 20.79 -44.48 -28.25
CA ASN A 10 21.96 -44.26 -29.11
C ASN A 10 22.83 -43.11 -28.57
N ALA A 11 23.99 -43.47 -28.01
CA ALA A 11 24.89 -42.53 -27.35
C ALA A 11 25.60 -41.54 -28.31
N SER A 12 25.64 -41.78 -29.63
CA SER A 12 26.31 -40.84 -30.56
C SER A 12 25.42 -39.66 -30.98
N ILE A 13 24.10 -39.78 -30.81
CA ILE A 13 23.11 -38.74 -31.17
C ILE A 13 22.20 -38.31 -30.02
N GLY A 14 22.36 -38.91 -28.83
CA GLY A 14 21.64 -38.51 -27.61
C GLY A 14 20.13 -38.74 -27.66
N ALA A 15 19.65 -39.77 -28.36
CA ALA A 15 18.22 -40.06 -28.51
C ALA A 15 17.89 -41.56 -28.50
N TRP A 16 16.64 -41.89 -28.13
CA TRP A 16 16.08 -43.24 -28.23
C TRP A 16 15.66 -43.52 -29.68
N VAL A 17 16.13 -44.64 -30.25
CA VAL A 17 15.87 -45.02 -31.65
C VAL A 17 15.19 -46.38 -31.71
N ALA A 18 14.20 -46.54 -32.58
CA ALA A 18 13.56 -47.83 -32.86
C ALA A 18 14.32 -48.58 -33.96
N THR A 19 14.82 -49.78 -33.65
CA THR A 19 15.49 -50.64 -34.64
C THR A 19 14.65 -51.89 -34.92
N SER A 20 14.62 -52.34 -36.18
CA SER A 20 13.87 -53.54 -36.58
C SER A 20 14.78 -54.77 -36.61
N GLU A 21 14.40 -55.83 -35.90
CA GLU A 21 15.10 -57.12 -35.94
C GLU A 21 14.41 -58.06 -36.94
N ILE A 22 15.17 -58.65 -37.88
CA ILE A 22 14.64 -59.60 -38.87
C ILE A 22 14.72 -61.02 -38.28
N ALA A 23 13.61 -61.53 -37.74
CA ALA A 23 13.50 -62.94 -37.37
C ALA A 23 13.08 -63.79 -38.59
N LYS A 24 13.95 -64.73 -38.96
CA LYS A 24 13.79 -65.68 -40.09
C LYS A 24 13.06 -66.94 -39.59
N SER A 25 11.87 -67.25 -40.10
CA SER A 25 11.20 -68.54 -39.82
C SER A 25 11.37 -69.53 -40.98
N LYS A 26 11.68 -70.78 -40.65
CA LYS A 26 11.82 -71.91 -41.59
C LYS A 26 10.45 -72.46 -41.97
N THR A 27 10.17 -72.54 -43.27
CA THR A 27 9.03 -73.25 -43.88
C THR A 27 9.28 -74.77 -43.99
N LYS A 28 8.24 -75.57 -43.76
CA LYS A 28 8.12 -76.96 -44.24
C LYS A 28 7.02 -77.08 -45.32
N THR A 29 7.18 -78.12 -46.12
CA THR A 29 6.85 -78.34 -47.53
C THR A 29 5.42 -78.78 -47.91
N LYS A 30 4.98 -78.24 -49.06
CA LYS A 30 4.19 -78.78 -50.20
C LYS A 30 3.01 -79.74 -49.97
N SER A 31 1.86 -79.39 -50.55
CA SER A 31 1.09 -80.31 -51.41
C SER A 31 0.49 -79.56 -52.61
N LYS A 32 0.44 -80.25 -53.75
CA LYS A 32 0.09 -79.74 -55.09
C LYS A 32 -1.42 -79.72 -55.31
N THR A 33 -1.88 -78.72 -56.05
CA THR A 33 -3.17 -78.65 -56.73
C THR A 33 -3.22 -79.65 -57.90
N LEU A 34 -4.35 -80.32 -58.11
CA LEU A 34 -4.73 -80.88 -59.41
C LEU A 34 -6.25 -80.73 -59.62
N TYR A 35 -6.63 -80.09 -60.72
CA TYR A 35 -7.98 -80.06 -61.28
C TYR A 35 -8.31 -81.42 -61.89
N VAL A 36 -9.53 -81.94 -61.69
CA VAL A 36 -10.23 -82.75 -62.72
C VAL A 36 -11.75 -82.60 -62.58
N SER A 37 -12.38 -82.31 -63.71
CA SER A 37 -13.82 -82.31 -63.98
C SER A 37 -14.35 -83.68 -64.42
N ALA A 38 -15.65 -83.90 -64.19
CA ALA A 38 -16.58 -84.78 -64.90
C ALA A 38 -16.58 -86.32 -64.67
N ALA A 39 -17.83 -86.80 -64.53
CA ALA A 39 -18.41 -88.07 -64.99
C ALA A 39 -18.46 -89.30 -64.05
N VAL A 40 -19.70 -89.56 -63.58
CA VAL A 40 -20.49 -90.82 -63.56
C VAL A 40 -19.89 -92.09 -62.92
N LEU A 41 -20.56 -92.66 -61.90
CA LEU A 41 -21.36 -93.92 -61.97
C LEU A 41 -21.43 -94.68 -60.62
N SER A 42 -22.68 -94.91 -60.18
CA SER A 42 -23.22 -96.03 -59.38
C SER A 42 -22.73 -96.34 -57.96
N GLY A 43 -23.68 -96.30 -57.01
CA GLY A 43 -23.58 -96.99 -55.71
C GLY A 43 -24.62 -96.49 -54.68
N VAL A 44 -25.80 -97.10 -54.69
CA VAL A 44 -26.86 -96.95 -53.67
C VAL A 44 -26.34 -97.36 -52.29
N ILE A 45 -26.65 -96.60 -51.23
CA ILE A 45 -27.07 -97.05 -49.87
C ILE A 45 -27.49 -95.82 -49.02
N CYS A 46 -28.63 -95.95 -48.34
CA CYS A 46 -29.28 -94.98 -47.46
C CYS A 46 -28.55 -94.68 -46.13
N PHE A 47 -28.74 -93.45 -45.62
CA PHE A 47 -29.09 -93.04 -44.23
C PHE A 47 -28.32 -91.82 -43.67
N ALA A 48 -29.13 -90.86 -43.19
CA ALA A 48 -28.94 -89.92 -42.07
C ALA A 48 -27.96 -88.72 -42.16
N PRO A 49 -28.38 -87.53 -41.67
CA PRO A 49 -27.60 -86.29 -41.70
C PRO A 49 -26.63 -86.26 -40.53
N ASN A 50 -25.44 -86.82 -40.67
CA ASN A 50 -24.38 -86.64 -39.68
C ASN A 50 -23.02 -86.56 -40.38
N ALA A 51 -22.71 -85.37 -40.88
CA ALA A 51 -21.39 -85.06 -41.40
C ALA A 51 -20.85 -83.76 -40.76
N PHE A 52 -20.85 -83.70 -39.43
CA PHE A 52 -19.90 -82.96 -38.60
C PHE A 52 -19.84 -83.64 -37.22
N ALA A 53 -18.96 -84.63 -37.07
CA ALA A 53 -18.70 -85.26 -35.78
C ALA A 53 -17.78 -84.35 -34.94
N GLY A 54 -18.38 -83.35 -34.28
CA GLY A 54 -17.84 -82.81 -33.04
C GLY A 54 -18.44 -83.59 -31.88
N THR A 55 -17.62 -84.07 -30.94
CA THR A 55 -18.13 -84.63 -29.68
C THR A 55 -18.99 -83.55 -28.98
N ASN A 56 -20.20 -83.91 -28.53
CA ASN A 56 -21.12 -83.05 -27.76
C ASN A 56 -21.84 -81.91 -28.51
N THR A 57 -22.19 -82.08 -29.79
CA THR A 57 -23.00 -81.10 -30.56
C THR A 57 -24.34 -81.67 -31.05
N GLU A 58 -25.43 -80.92 -30.88
CA GLU A 58 -26.75 -81.18 -31.49
C GLU A 58 -27.15 -80.02 -32.41
N GLY A 59 -28.06 -80.29 -33.36
CA GLY A 59 -28.74 -79.25 -34.10
C GLY A 59 -29.65 -78.43 -33.18
N GLY A 60 -29.56 -77.11 -33.23
CA GLY A 60 -30.53 -76.25 -32.57
C GLY A 60 -31.87 -76.21 -33.32
N ILE A 61 -32.80 -75.40 -32.83
CA ILE A 61 -34.11 -75.16 -33.45
C ILE A 61 -34.07 -73.88 -34.30
N GLY A 62 -35.05 -73.68 -35.19
CA GLY A 62 -35.17 -72.46 -36.00
C GLY A 62 -34.88 -72.66 -37.49
N GLN A 63 -34.82 -71.54 -38.24
CA GLN A 63 -34.77 -71.54 -39.71
C GLN A 63 -33.34 -71.45 -40.28
N GLY A 64 -32.38 -70.98 -39.48
CA GLY A 64 -31.00 -70.69 -39.88
C GLY A 64 -29.98 -71.70 -39.33
N THR A 65 -28.73 -71.24 -39.14
CA THR A 65 -27.66 -72.09 -38.58
C THR A 65 -27.74 -72.08 -37.05
N SER A 66 -28.30 -73.13 -36.47
CA SER A 66 -28.42 -73.29 -35.01
C SER A 66 -27.59 -74.48 -34.51
N ILE A 67 -26.66 -74.24 -33.57
CA ILE A 67 -25.78 -75.27 -32.99
C ILE A 67 -25.90 -75.22 -31.46
N SER A 68 -26.24 -76.34 -30.82
CA SER A 68 -26.46 -76.46 -29.37
C SER A 68 -25.61 -77.58 -28.74
N GLY A 69 -25.48 -77.59 -27.41
CA GLY A 69 -24.81 -78.67 -26.66
C GLY A 69 -25.73 -79.86 -26.34
N THR A 70 -25.15 -81.06 -26.17
CA THR A 70 -25.86 -82.36 -26.05
C THR A 70 -26.44 -82.70 -24.67
N THR A 71 -26.06 -82.01 -23.59
CA THR A 71 -26.42 -82.44 -22.22
C THR A 71 -27.01 -81.27 -21.41
N SER A 72 -28.34 -81.26 -21.30
CA SER A 72 -29.14 -80.34 -20.47
C SER A 72 -28.71 -78.87 -20.54
N CYS A 73 -28.94 -78.23 -21.68
CA CYS A 73 -28.92 -76.77 -21.75
C CYS A 73 -30.01 -76.21 -20.83
N ARG A 74 -29.63 -75.63 -19.68
CA ARG A 74 -30.57 -75.02 -18.72
C ARG A 74 -31.29 -73.82 -19.34
N GLU A 75 -30.62 -73.12 -20.24
CA GLU A 75 -31.10 -71.95 -20.98
C GLU A 75 -31.91 -72.31 -22.24
N GLY A 76 -32.10 -73.60 -22.53
CA GLY A 76 -32.78 -74.10 -23.73
C GLY A 76 -31.85 -74.33 -24.93
N SER A 77 -32.38 -74.79 -26.06
CA SER A 77 -31.60 -75.01 -27.29
C SER A 77 -31.36 -73.71 -28.06
N ALA A 78 -30.28 -73.63 -28.82
CA ALA A 78 -30.03 -72.52 -29.75
C ALA A 78 -31.22 -72.35 -30.73
N ASN A 79 -31.68 -71.11 -30.96
CA ASN A 79 -32.84 -70.81 -31.79
C ASN A 79 -32.58 -69.65 -32.77
N THR A 80 -32.88 -69.86 -34.05
CA THR A 80 -32.79 -68.83 -35.09
C THR A 80 -34.16 -68.43 -35.64
N ALA A 81 -34.45 -67.13 -35.69
CA ALA A 81 -35.68 -66.59 -36.26
C ALA A 81 -35.74 -66.64 -37.79
N ASN A 82 -34.61 -66.43 -38.49
CA ASN A 82 -34.54 -66.40 -39.96
C ASN A 82 -33.51 -67.39 -40.53
N GLN A 83 -33.64 -67.67 -41.83
CA GLN A 83 -32.76 -68.59 -42.58
C GLN A 83 -31.29 -68.16 -42.65
N LYS A 84 -31.00 -66.86 -42.48
CA LYS A 84 -29.64 -66.29 -42.56
C LYS A 84 -29.03 -65.98 -41.20
N ASP A 85 -29.72 -66.34 -40.12
CA ASP A 85 -29.23 -66.12 -38.78
C ASP A 85 -28.30 -67.24 -38.33
N ILE A 86 -27.42 -66.92 -37.40
CA ILE A 86 -26.50 -67.85 -36.75
C ILE A 86 -26.76 -67.80 -35.24
N ALA A 87 -27.09 -68.95 -34.64
CA ALA A 87 -27.19 -69.12 -33.19
C ALA A 87 -26.30 -70.29 -32.74
N ILE A 88 -25.30 -70.03 -31.89
CA ILE A 88 -24.33 -71.04 -31.45
C ILE A 88 -24.19 -71.00 -29.92
N GLY A 89 -24.57 -72.07 -29.24
CA GLY A 89 -24.51 -72.21 -27.77
C GLY A 89 -25.88 -72.44 -27.12
N CYS A 90 -25.89 -73.01 -25.91
CA CYS A 90 -27.12 -73.25 -25.15
C CYS A 90 -27.90 -71.94 -24.94
N GLY A 91 -29.16 -71.89 -25.36
CA GLY A 91 -30.03 -70.72 -25.20
C GLY A 91 -29.64 -69.51 -26.05
N ALA A 92 -28.74 -69.66 -27.03
CA ALA A 92 -28.44 -68.60 -27.98
C ALA A 92 -29.65 -68.34 -28.88
N GLN A 93 -30.11 -67.10 -29.01
CA GLN A 93 -31.34 -66.76 -29.73
C GLN A 93 -31.17 -65.60 -30.69
N THR A 94 -31.81 -65.71 -31.86
CA THR A 94 -32.23 -64.55 -32.67
C THR A 94 -33.75 -64.52 -32.73
N GLN A 95 -34.38 -63.36 -32.55
CA GLN A 95 -35.84 -63.27 -32.34
C GLN A 95 -36.57 -62.46 -33.41
N ASP A 96 -35.89 -61.57 -34.13
CA ASP A 96 -36.52 -60.71 -35.14
C ASP A 96 -37.00 -61.54 -36.33
N ARG A 97 -38.32 -61.61 -36.56
CA ARG A 97 -38.90 -62.20 -37.78
C ARG A 97 -39.31 -61.14 -38.80
N THR A 98 -39.12 -59.87 -38.45
CA THR A 98 -39.41 -58.73 -39.31
C THR A 98 -38.17 -58.36 -40.12
N GLY A 99 -38.37 -57.69 -41.25
CA GLY A 99 -37.25 -57.19 -42.03
C GLY A 99 -36.72 -55.88 -41.44
N SER A 100 -35.39 -55.73 -41.36
CA SER A 100 -34.74 -54.49 -40.99
C SER A 100 -34.19 -53.77 -42.24
N ASN A 101 -34.29 -52.44 -42.28
CA ASN A 101 -33.77 -51.67 -43.41
C ASN A 101 -32.32 -51.26 -43.16
N ILE A 102 -31.41 -51.67 -44.06
CA ILE A 102 -30.07 -51.07 -44.20
C ILE A 102 -30.22 -49.89 -45.15
N ALA A 103 -30.87 -48.81 -44.70
CA ALA A 103 -31.08 -47.65 -45.55
C ALA A 103 -29.72 -47.02 -45.93
N ASN A 104 -29.57 -46.60 -47.20
CA ASN A 104 -28.41 -45.81 -47.61
C ASN A 104 -28.37 -44.52 -46.78
N ARG A 105 -27.35 -44.36 -45.93
CA ARG A 105 -27.15 -43.13 -45.13
C ARG A 105 -26.39 -42.04 -45.89
N ASN A 106 -26.16 -42.23 -47.20
CA ASN A 106 -25.44 -41.31 -48.09
C ASN A 106 -24.04 -40.93 -47.56
N ASN A 107 -23.34 -41.88 -46.93
CA ASN A 107 -21.97 -41.66 -46.49
C ASN A 107 -21.04 -41.56 -47.72
N PRO A 108 -20.43 -40.39 -48.01
CA PRO A 108 -19.61 -40.21 -49.20
C PRO A 108 -18.32 -41.05 -49.17
N TYR A 109 -17.95 -41.58 -48.01
CA TYR A 109 -16.76 -42.42 -47.81
C TYR A 109 -17.05 -43.92 -47.94
N ASN A 110 -18.30 -44.32 -48.18
CA ASN A 110 -18.68 -45.72 -48.34
C ASN A 110 -19.31 -45.98 -49.72
N ASN A 111 -18.58 -46.68 -50.59
CA ASN A 111 -18.97 -46.99 -51.97
C ASN A 111 -19.65 -48.37 -52.13
N SER A 112 -20.14 -48.98 -51.05
CA SER A 112 -20.86 -50.25 -51.12
C SER A 112 -22.21 -50.08 -51.80
N THR A 113 -22.31 -50.34 -53.10
CA THR A 113 -23.53 -50.05 -53.89
C THR A 113 -24.62 -51.12 -53.76
N GLY A 114 -24.28 -52.36 -53.39
CA GLY A 114 -25.22 -53.49 -53.34
C GLY A 114 -25.95 -53.69 -52.01
N ALA A 115 -25.41 -53.17 -50.90
CA ALA A 115 -25.96 -53.39 -49.56
C ALA A 115 -27.25 -52.59 -49.27
N TYR A 116 -27.45 -51.48 -49.98
CA TYR A 116 -28.49 -50.48 -49.69
C TYR A 116 -29.69 -50.47 -50.66
N ALA A 117 -29.71 -51.38 -51.64
CA ALA A 117 -30.76 -51.45 -52.65
C ALA A 117 -31.92 -52.39 -52.26
N GLY A 118 -33.17 -51.90 -52.36
CA GLY A 118 -34.40 -52.69 -52.26
C GLY A 118 -35.00 -52.88 -50.85
N ALA A 119 -36.08 -53.66 -50.78
CA ALA A 119 -36.94 -53.92 -49.62
C ALA A 119 -36.19 -54.34 -48.33
N MET A 120 -36.91 -54.28 -47.20
CA MET A 120 -36.40 -54.69 -45.88
C MET A 120 -35.61 -56.01 -45.95
N LYS A 121 -34.40 -56.04 -45.38
CA LYS A 121 -33.54 -57.24 -45.35
C LYS A 121 -33.89 -58.06 -44.10
N GLN A 122 -34.22 -59.33 -44.31
CA GLN A 122 -34.48 -60.29 -43.22
C GLN A 122 -33.24 -61.15 -42.97
N GLY A 123 -32.97 -61.38 -41.69
CA GLY A 123 -31.87 -62.21 -41.18
C GLY A 123 -30.48 -61.56 -41.22
N GLY A 124 -29.46 -62.36 -40.89
CA GLY A 124 -28.06 -61.91 -40.75
C GLY A 124 -27.69 -61.55 -39.32
N ALA A 125 -28.52 -61.91 -38.35
CA ALA A 125 -28.20 -61.79 -36.93
C ALA A 125 -27.23 -62.91 -36.50
N ILE A 126 -26.28 -62.56 -35.62
CA ILE A 126 -25.29 -63.50 -35.09
C ILE A 126 -25.43 -63.53 -33.57
N SER A 127 -25.77 -64.67 -33.00
CA SER A 127 -25.83 -64.92 -31.56
C SER A 127 -24.91 -66.08 -31.20
N VAL A 128 -23.84 -65.82 -30.46
CA VAL A 128 -22.81 -66.83 -30.14
C VAL A 128 -22.46 -66.76 -28.65
N GLY A 129 -22.71 -67.85 -27.93
CA GLY A 129 -22.49 -67.96 -26.48
C GLY A 129 -23.74 -68.40 -25.73
N THR A 130 -23.55 -68.97 -24.53
CA THR A 130 -24.67 -69.43 -23.70
C THR A 130 -25.59 -68.25 -23.34
N GLY A 131 -26.88 -68.34 -23.68
CA GLY A 131 -27.89 -67.32 -23.37
C GLY A 131 -27.71 -66.00 -24.13
N ALA A 132 -26.91 -65.95 -25.20
CA ALA A 132 -26.76 -64.75 -26.01
C ALA A 132 -28.06 -64.46 -26.80
N VAL A 133 -28.46 -63.20 -26.93
CA VAL A 133 -29.75 -62.83 -27.55
C VAL A 133 -29.57 -61.68 -28.55
N VAL A 134 -30.18 -61.83 -29.73
CA VAL A 134 -30.38 -60.76 -30.71
C VAL A 134 -31.88 -60.56 -30.94
N GLU A 135 -32.44 -59.47 -30.42
CA GLU A 135 -33.89 -59.21 -30.48
C GLU A 135 -34.33 -58.55 -31.79
N LYS A 136 -33.50 -57.66 -32.36
CA LYS A 136 -33.74 -56.94 -33.62
C LYS A 136 -32.72 -57.29 -34.69
N GLY A 137 -33.12 -57.15 -35.96
CA GLY A 137 -32.36 -57.63 -37.11
C GLY A 137 -30.96 -57.03 -37.25
N LEU A 138 -30.08 -57.79 -37.90
CA LEU A 138 -28.68 -57.44 -38.22
C LEU A 138 -27.77 -57.26 -36.99
N GLY A 139 -28.23 -57.62 -35.80
CA GLY A 139 -27.44 -57.53 -34.57
C GLY A 139 -26.38 -58.62 -34.47
N THR A 140 -25.30 -58.32 -33.73
CA THR A 140 -24.25 -59.28 -33.39
C THR A 140 -24.08 -59.35 -31.88
N ALA A 141 -24.44 -60.47 -31.26
CA ALA A 141 -24.20 -60.79 -29.86
C ALA A 141 -23.18 -61.93 -29.74
N ILE A 142 -22.00 -61.67 -29.15
CA ILE A 142 -20.93 -62.66 -28.99
C ILE A 142 -20.44 -62.65 -27.53
N GLY A 143 -20.66 -63.75 -26.81
CA GLY A 143 -20.32 -63.92 -25.40
C GLY A 143 -21.52 -64.43 -24.60
N SER A 144 -21.28 -65.10 -23.47
CA SER A 144 -22.37 -65.62 -22.65
C SER A 144 -23.26 -64.47 -22.15
N TYR A 145 -24.57 -64.58 -22.36
CA TYR A 145 -25.58 -63.56 -22.03
C TYR A 145 -25.36 -62.19 -22.69
N ALA A 146 -24.55 -62.12 -23.76
CA ALA A 146 -24.48 -60.90 -24.58
C ALA A 146 -25.84 -60.65 -25.24
N THR A 147 -26.34 -59.43 -25.19
CA THR A 147 -27.69 -59.08 -25.68
C THR A 147 -27.63 -57.87 -26.60
N THR A 148 -28.28 -57.97 -27.77
CA THR A 148 -28.53 -56.84 -28.65
C THR A 148 -30.03 -56.65 -28.83
N GLN A 149 -30.53 -55.43 -28.63
CA GLN A 149 -31.96 -55.09 -28.72
C GLN A 149 -32.27 -54.06 -29.82
N GLY A 150 -31.26 -53.28 -30.22
CA GLY A 150 -31.36 -52.30 -31.29
C GLY A 150 -31.04 -52.89 -32.67
N ILE A 151 -31.50 -52.23 -33.74
CA ILE A 151 -31.19 -52.66 -35.11
C ILE A 151 -29.69 -52.48 -35.37
N SER A 152 -29.04 -53.51 -35.92
CA SER A 152 -27.60 -53.49 -36.24
C SER A 152 -26.70 -53.15 -35.03
N GLY A 153 -27.14 -53.49 -33.81
CA GLY A 153 -26.33 -53.37 -32.61
C GLY A 153 -25.25 -54.46 -32.53
N VAL A 154 -24.14 -54.17 -31.87
CA VAL A 154 -23.05 -55.11 -31.62
C VAL A 154 -22.78 -55.19 -30.13
N ALA A 155 -22.89 -56.38 -29.54
CA ALA A 155 -22.53 -56.68 -28.16
C ALA A 155 -21.49 -57.81 -28.13
N ILE A 156 -20.29 -57.53 -27.64
CA ILE A 156 -19.17 -58.50 -27.60
C ILE A 156 -18.61 -58.54 -26.17
N GLY A 157 -18.77 -59.68 -25.50
CA GLY A 157 -18.32 -59.91 -24.13
C GLY A 157 -19.43 -60.47 -23.23
N THR A 158 -19.05 -61.12 -22.15
CA THR A 158 -20.01 -61.72 -21.20
C THR A 158 -20.95 -60.67 -20.62
N GLY A 159 -22.26 -60.83 -20.82
CA GLY A 159 -23.28 -59.90 -20.34
C GLY A 159 -23.25 -58.51 -20.97
N ALA A 160 -22.55 -58.32 -22.09
CA ALA A 160 -22.56 -57.05 -22.82
C ALA A 160 -23.97 -56.74 -23.35
N LEU A 161 -24.42 -55.50 -23.27
CA LEU A 161 -25.74 -55.05 -23.69
C LEU A 161 -25.64 -53.92 -24.71
N SER A 162 -26.18 -54.13 -25.91
CA SER A 162 -26.34 -53.09 -26.93
C SER A 162 -27.81 -52.93 -27.29
N SER A 163 -28.50 -51.97 -26.67
CA SER A 163 -29.94 -51.76 -26.89
C SER A 163 -30.28 -50.60 -27.83
N GLY A 164 -29.34 -49.67 -28.05
CA GLY A 164 -29.52 -48.59 -29.01
C GLY A 164 -29.39 -49.03 -30.47
N ASN A 165 -30.01 -48.30 -31.40
CA ASN A 165 -29.84 -48.58 -32.82
C ASN A 165 -28.40 -48.28 -33.26
N THR A 166 -27.75 -49.23 -33.94
CA THR A 166 -26.32 -49.14 -34.33
C THR A 166 -25.39 -48.83 -33.15
N ALA A 167 -25.73 -49.31 -31.95
CA ALA A 167 -24.88 -49.16 -30.77
C ALA A 167 -23.82 -50.28 -30.68
N LEU A 168 -22.69 -49.98 -30.04
CA LEU A 168 -21.56 -50.91 -29.88
C LEU A 168 -21.22 -51.06 -28.39
N ALA A 169 -21.35 -52.27 -27.86
CA ALA A 169 -20.93 -52.63 -26.50
C ALA A 169 -19.84 -53.71 -26.59
N VAL A 170 -18.64 -53.42 -26.09
CA VAL A 170 -17.50 -54.36 -26.09
C VAL A 170 -16.90 -54.41 -24.68
N GLY A 171 -16.83 -55.61 -24.10
CA GLY A 171 -16.32 -55.85 -22.75
C GLY A 171 -17.38 -56.46 -21.84
N ARG A 172 -16.93 -57.07 -20.74
CA ARG A 172 -17.82 -57.74 -19.78
C ARG A 172 -18.78 -56.72 -19.18
N GLN A 173 -20.10 -56.98 -19.26
CA GLN A 173 -21.17 -56.10 -18.75
C GLN A 173 -21.08 -54.65 -19.26
N SER A 174 -20.47 -54.41 -20.43
CA SER A 174 -20.56 -53.12 -21.10
C SER A 174 -22.01 -52.85 -21.54
N ALA A 175 -22.44 -51.59 -21.55
CA ALA A 175 -23.81 -51.20 -21.86
C ALA A 175 -23.84 -49.98 -22.80
N ALA A 176 -24.26 -50.19 -24.06
CA ALA A 176 -24.50 -49.14 -25.04
C ALA A 176 -26.00 -49.06 -25.33
N THR A 177 -26.72 -48.20 -24.59
CA THR A 177 -28.19 -48.26 -24.50
C THR A 177 -28.93 -47.21 -25.33
N ALA A 178 -28.22 -46.22 -25.86
CA ALA A 178 -28.79 -45.18 -26.72
C ALA A 178 -28.35 -45.33 -28.18
N ASP A 179 -29.12 -44.73 -29.10
CA ASP A 179 -28.79 -44.76 -30.53
C ASP A 179 -27.37 -44.23 -30.79
N PHE A 180 -26.62 -44.95 -31.62
CA PHE A 180 -25.24 -44.60 -32.02
C PHE A 180 -24.21 -44.55 -30.88
N SER A 181 -24.57 -45.02 -29.69
CA SER A 181 -23.68 -45.04 -28.52
C SER A 181 -22.62 -46.14 -28.62
N GLN A 182 -21.45 -45.90 -28.04
CA GLN A 182 -20.31 -46.83 -28.07
C GLN A 182 -19.73 -46.98 -26.67
N ALA A 183 -19.82 -48.16 -26.07
CA ALA A 183 -19.24 -48.53 -24.78
C ALA A 183 -18.17 -49.60 -24.98
N ILE A 184 -16.90 -49.27 -24.68
CA ILE A 184 -15.74 -50.14 -24.89
C ILE A 184 -14.95 -50.24 -23.59
N GLY A 185 -15.10 -51.35 -22.87
CA GLY A 185 -14.46 -51.60 -21.59
C GLY A 185 -15.33 -52.44 -20.67
N ASN A 186 -14.74 -53.00 -19.62
CA ASN A 186 -15.51 -53.74 -18.62
C ASN A 186 -16.43 -52.77 -17.86
N VAL A 187 -17.72 -53.08 -17.83
CA VAL A 187 -18.73 -52.28 -17.15
C VAL A 187 -18.80 -50.83 -17.63
N ALA A 188 -18.33 -50.55 -18.86
CA ALA A 188 -18.46 -49.23 -19.50
C ALA A 188 -19.92 -48.97 -19.87
N ALA A 189 -20.40 -47.73 -19.73
CA ALA A 189 -21.78 -47.36 -19.99
C ALA A 189 -21.87 -46.14 -20.93
N ALA A 190 -22.38 -46.33 -22.14
CA ALA A 190 -22.70 -45.26 -23.08
C ALA A 190 -24.23 -45.19 -23.25
N THR A 191 -24.88 -44.29 -22.51
CA THR A 191 -26.34 -44.20 -22.43
C THR A 191 -26.89 -42.91 -23.06
N GLY A 192 -26.00 -42.00 -23.47
CA GLY A 192 -26.32 -40.83 -24.28
C GLY A 192 -26.36 -41.13 -25.78
N LYS A 193 -27.24 -40.48 -26.53
CA LYS A 193 -27.29 -40.66 -28.00
C LYS A 193 -26.02 -40.13 -28.65
N GLY A 194 -25.35 -40.98 -29.42
CA GLY A 194 -24.04 -40.69 -30.03
C GLY A 194 -22.89 -40.55 -29.03
N SER A 195 -23.04 -41.03 -27.79
CA SER A 195 -22.00 -40.95 -26.77
C SER A 195 -20.92 -42.02 -26.93
N LEU A 196 -19.74 -41.76 -26.38
CA LEU A 196 -18.58 -42.65 -26.40
C LEU A 196 -18.03 -42.85 -24.99
N ALA A 197 -18.03 -44.08 -24.50
CA ALA A 197 -17.42 -44.47 -23.23
C ALA A 197 -16.31 -45.50 -23.49
N ILE A 198 -15.06 -45.18 -23.13
CA ILE A 198 -13.91 -46.09 -23.26
C ILE A 198 -13.17 -46.21 -21.92
N GLY A 199 -13.04 -47.43 -21.41
CA GLY A 199 -12.35 -47.73 -20.15
C GLY A 199 -13.22 -48.50 -19.16
N HIS A 200 -12.62 -49.05 -18.11
CA HIS A 200 -13.36 -49.75 -17.06
C HIS A 200 -14.29 -48.77 -16.33
N SER A 201 -15.57 -49.09 -16.21
CA SER A 201 -16.58 -48.20 -15.59
C SER A 201 -16.71 -46.79 -16.22
N ALA A 202 -16.14 -46.52 -17.39
CA ALA A 202 -16.31 -45.23 -18.06
C ALA A 202 -17.79 -45.00 -18.39
N THR A 203 -18.33 -43.81 -18.11
CA THR A 203 -19.76 -43.53 -18.20
C THR A 203 -20.05 -42.26 -18.99
N ALA A 204 -20.67 -42.39 -20.17
CA ALA A 204 -21.06 -41.31 -21.07
C ALA A 204 -22.59 -41.25 -21.24
N GLU A 205 -23.24 -40.41 -20.42
CA GLU A 205 -24.71 -40.28 -20.34
C GLU A 205 -25.25 -39.12 -21.21
N GLY A 206 -24.42 -38.12 -21.51
CA GLY A 206 -24.83 -36.94 -22.26
C GLY A 206 -24.97 -37.17 -23.78
N TYR A 207 -25.82 -36.38 -24.43
CA TYR A 207 -25.91 -36.38 -25.90
C TYR A 207 -24.55 -36.00 -26.51
N ARG A 208 -23.99 -36.85 -27.37
CA ARG A 208 -22.64 -36.73 -27.96
C ARG A 208 -21.51 -36.56 -26.93
N SER A 209 -21.69 -37.01 -25.69
CA SER A 209 -20.64 -36.91 -24.68
C SER A 209 -19.54 -37.96 -24.88
N ILE A 210 -18.34 -37.67 -24.38
CA ILE A 210 -17.16 -38.53 -24.50
C ILE A 210 -16.56 -38.74 -23.12
N ALA A 211 -16.51 -39.99 -22.64
CA ALA A 211 -15.81 -40.40 -21.43
C ALA A 211 -14.71 -41.40 -21.78
N ILE A 212 -13.44 -41.04 -21.57
CA ILE A 212 -12.29 -41.90 -21.86
C ILE A 212 -11.38 -41.96 -20.64
N GLY A 213 -11.28 -43.13 -20.02
CA GLY A 213 -10.41 -43.36 -18.88
C GLY A 213 -10.93 -44.45 -17.97
N SER A 214 -10.04 -45.01 -17.16
CA SER A 214 -10.37 -46.02 -16.16
C SER A 214 -10.04 -45.48 -14.76
N PRO A 215 -10.85 -45.79 -13.73
CA PRO A 215 -10.48 -45.56 -12.33
C PRO A 215 -9.23 -46.36 -11.97
N ASP A 216 -8.71 -46.15 -10.76
CA ASP A 216 -7.79 -47.10 -10.16
C ASP A 216 -8.50 -48.47 -9.97
N ILE A 217 -8.10 -49.45 -10.77
CA ILE A 217 -8.66 -50.80 -10.79
C ILE A 217 -8.00 -51.69 -9.71
N GLU A 218 -6.80 -51.34 -9.22
CA GLU A 218 -6.08 -52.16 -8.24
C GLU A 218 -6.81 -52.24 -6.90
N ASN A 219 -7.58 -51.20 -6.57
CA ASN A 219 -8.33 -51.07 -5.32
C ASN A 219 -9.84 -51.29 -5.45
N ALA A 220 -10.32 -51.77 -6.62
CA ALA A 220 -11.75 -51.97 -6.84
C ALA A 220 -12.25 -53.30 -6.22
N ASP A 221 -13.40 -53.24 -5.55
CA ASP A 221 -14.03 -54.36 -4.84
C ASP A 221 -14.09 -55.63 -5.73
N PRO A 222 -13.71 -56.81 -5.18
CA PRO A 222 -13.80 -58.05 -5.92
C PRO A 222 -15.26 -58.42 -6.16
N VAL A 223 -15.58 -58.82 -7.39
CA VAL A 223 -16.90 -59.39 -7.73
C VAL A 223 -16.68 -60.83 -8.15
N ALA A 224 -17.36 -61.76 -7.48
CA ALA A 224 -17.26 -63.19 -7.76
C ALA A 224 -15.81 -63.72 -7.81
N GLY A 225 -14.93 -63.24 -6.93
CA GLY A 225 -13.53 -63.67 -6.82
C GLY A 225 -12.55 -63.01 -7.80
N GLN A 226 -13.02 -62.08 -8.65
CA GLN A 226 -12.17 -61.31 -9.57
C GLN A 226 -11.90 -59.92 -8.99
N ALA A 227 -10.63 -59.62 -8.68
CA ALA A 227 -10.21 -58.28 -8.28
C ALA A 227 -10.45 -57.27 -9.42
N GLY A 228 -10.86 -56.05 -9.09
CA GLY A 228 -11.03 -54.99 -10.08
C GLY A 228 -12.27 -55.11 -10.98
N ALA A 229 -13.21 -56.00 -10.64
CA ALA A 229 -14.34 -56.32 -11.51
C ALA A 229 -15.61 -55.48 -11.25
N ALA A 230 -15.74 -54.82 -10.10
CA ALA A 230 -16.89 -54.01 -9.74
C ALA A 230 -17.03 -52.73 -10.59
N TYR A 231 -18.28 -52.30 -10.81
CA TYR A 231 -18.58 -50.95 -11.28
C TYR A 231 -18.13 -49.93 -10.23
N GLN A 232 -17.40 -48.90 -10.64
CA GLN A 232 -16.84 -47.90 -9.72
C GLN A 232 -17.52 -46.54 -9.92
N PRO A 233 -18.75 -46.32 -9.43
CA PRO A 233 -19.51 -45.10 -9.72
C PRO A 233 -18.88 -43.82 -9.18
N LYS A 234 -18.04 -43.92 -8.15
CA LYS A 234 -17.39 -42.76 -7.49
C LYS A 234 -16.09 -42.32 -8.15
N MET A 235 -15.42 -43.23 -8.86
CA MET A 235 -14.12 -42.97 -9.49
C MET A 235 -14.15 -43.13 -11.02
N ALA A 236 -15.32 -43.44 -11.57
CA ALA A 236 -15.53 -43.55 -13.01
C ALA A 236 -15.23 -42.23 -13.72
N THR A 237 -14.61 -42.33 -14.89
CA THR A 237 -14.60 -41.23 -15.84
C THR A 237 -16.04 -40.97 -16.28
N LYS A 238 -16.57 -39.77 -16.04
CA LYS A 238 -17.99 -39.46 -16.23
C LYS A 238 -18.21 -38.25 -17.12
N ALA A 239 -18.92 -38.43 -18.23
CA ALA A 239 -19.36 -37.35 -19.13
C ALA A 239 -20.89 -37.36 -19.26
N THR A 240 -21.58 -36.61 -18.40
CA THR A 240 -23.07 -36.60 -18.34
C THR A 240 -23.70 -35.40 -19.03
N GLY A 241 -22.94 -34.32 -19.18
CA GLY A 241 -23.40 -33.14 -19.88
C GLY A 241 -23.54 -33.38 -21.38
N LYS A 242 -24.47 -32.68 -22.01
CA LYS A 242 -24.55 -32.63 -23.47
C LYS A 242 -23.26 -32.06 -24.04
N ASP A 243 -22.71 -32.70 -25.07
CA ASP A 243 -21.45 -32.32 -25.71
C ASP A 243 -20.26 -32.23 -24.72
N SER A 244 -20.32 -32.90 -23.57
CA SER A 244 -19.26 -32.87 -22.56
C SER A 244 -18.16 -33.90 -22.84
N ILE A 245 -16.94 -33.60 -22.39
CA ILE A 245 -15.76 -34.44 -22.58
C ILE A 245 -15.07 -34.64 -21.23
N ALA A 246 -14.92 -35.89 -20.81
CA ALA A 246 -14.12 -36.30 -19.66
C ALA A 246 -13.00 -37.25 -20.12
N PHE A 247 -11.76 -36.86 -19.91
CA PHE A 247 -10.58 -37.62 -20.31
C PHE A 247 -9.61 -37.79 -19.13
N GLY A 248 -9.34 -39.03 -18.74
CA GLY A 248 -8.48 -39.39 -17.60
C GLY A 248 -9.25 -40.13 -16.51
N GLY A 249 -8.54 -40.93 -15.72
CA GLY A 249 -9.16 -41.73 -14.65
C GLY A 249 -9.85 -40.86 -13.61
N GLY A 250 -11.14 -41.06 -13.40
CA GLY A 250 -11.96 -40.25 -12.49
C GLY A 250 -12.22 -38.82 -12.94
N ALA A 251 -11.96 -38.47 -14.21
CA ALA A 251 -12.36 -37.17 -14.74
C ALA A 251 -13.89 -37.05 -14.83
N VAL A 252 -14.44 -35.89 -14.48
CA VAL A 252 -15.90 -35.68 -14.37
C VAL A 252 -16.30 -34.40 -15.11
N ALA A 253 -17.14 -34.52 -16.14
CA ALA A 253 -17.70 -33.43 -16.92
C ALA A 253 -19.24 -33.51 -16.95
N THR A 254 -19.91 -32.80 -16.03
CA THR A 254 -21.33 -33.06 -15.73
C THR A 254 -22.33 -32.17 -16.48
N GLU A 255 -21.88 -31.00 -16.94
CA GLU A 255 -22.75 -29.98 -17.54
C GLU A 255 -22.51 -29.80 -19.04
N GLU A 256 -23.42 -29.08 -19.71
CA GLU A 256 -23.34 -28.85 -21.16
C GLU A 256 -22.02 -28.19 -21.57
N ASN A 257 -21.36 -28.74 -22.60
CA ASN A 257 -20.05 -28.30 -23.11
C ASN A 257 -18.93 -28.25 -22.04
N ALA A 258 -19.05 -29.01 -20.95
CA ALA A 258 -17.99 -29.14 -19.95
C ALA A 258 -16.80 -29.96 -20.48
N LEU A 259 -15.58 -29.54 -20.16
CA LEU A 259 -14.33 -30.20 -20.56
C LEU A 259 -13.47 -30.51 -19.34
N ALA A 260 -13.28 -31.78 -19.02
CA ALA A 260 -12.39 -32.26 -17.96
C ALA A 260 -11.27 -33.13 -18.57
N ILE A 261 -10.02 -32.70 -18.45
CA ILE A 261 -8.84 -33.44 -18.92
C ILE A 261 -7.83 -33.57 -17.77
N GLY A 262 -7.54 -34.80 -17.37
CA GLY A 262 -6.61 -35.12 -16.29
C GLY A 262 -7.26 -36.02 -15.25
N ALA A 263 -6.44 -36.81 -14.54
CA ALA A 263 -6.95 -37.69 -13.50
C ALA A 263 -7.66 -36.87 -12.41
N PHE A 264 -8.87 -37.28 -12.02
CA PHE A 264 -9.70 -36.59 -11.02
C PHE A 264 -10.04 -35.13 -11.34
N SER A 265 -9.91 -34.70 -12.59
CA SER A 265 -10.35 -33.36 -13.01
C SER A 265 -11.87 -33.23 -12.95
N GLU A 266 -12.38 -32.09 -12.53
CA GLU A 266 -13.81 -31.81 -12.38
C GLU A 266 -14.20 -30.55 -13.15
N SER A 267 -15.06 -30.70 -14.15
CA SER A 267 -15.70 -29.61 -14.89
C SER A 267 -17.21 -29.71 -14.68
N LYS A 268 -17.69 -28.98 -13.67
CA LYS A 268 -19.07 -29.09 -13.16
C LYS A 268 -19.96 -27.90 -13.51
N GLY A 269 -19.43 -26.88 -14.16
CA GLY A 269 -20.22 -25.78 -14.72
C GLY A 269 -20.46 -25.92 -16.22
N LYS A 270 -21.48 -25.25 -16.74
CA LYS A 270 -21.73 -25.16 -18.18
C LYS A 270 -20.58 -24.43 -18.86
N LYS A 271 -20.12 -24.96 -20.00
CA LYS A 271 -18.98 -24.42 -20.78
C LYS A 271 -17.69 -24.25 -19.94
N SER A 272 -17.57 -24.98 -18.83
CA SER A 272 -16.38 -24.91 -17.98
C SER A 272 -15.26 -25.77 -18.54
N VAL A 273 -14.02 -25.45 -18.16
CA VAL A 273 -12.81 -26.14 -18.60
C VAL A 273 -11.94 -26.44 -17.39
N ALA A 274 -11.59 -27.71 -17.18
CA ALA A 274 -10.66 -28.17 -16.16
C ALA A 274 -9.57 -29.03 -16.80
N ILE A 275 -8.33 -28.55 -16.81
CA ILE A 275 -7.18 -29.24 -17.39
C ILE A 275 -6.07 -29.36 -16.34
N GLY A 276 -5.73 -30.59 -15.99
CA GLY A 276 -4.73 -30.93 -14.97
C GLY A 276 -5.26 -31.96 -13.98
N THR A 277 -4.35 -32.65 -13.30
CA THR A 277 -4.71 -33.61 -12.25
C THR A 277 -5.42 -32.88 -11.11
N GLY A 278 -6.63 -33.31 -10.77
CA GLY A 278 -7.47 -32.69 -9.74
C GLY A 278 -7.81 -31.22 -9.97
N ALA A 279 -7.73 -30.72 -11.20
CA ALA A 279 -8.21 -29.39 -11.58
C ALA A 279 -9.74 -29.31 -11.41
N LYS A 280 -10.27 -28.22 -10.83
CA LYS A 280 -11.70 -28.09 -10.49
C LYS A 280 -12.33 -26.80 -10.99
N ALA A 281 -13.08 -26.87 -12.09
CA ALA A 281 -13.92 -25.79 -12.58
C ALA A 281 -15.37 -26.01 -12.11
N GLN A 282 -15.76 -25.40 -10.99
CA GLN A 282 -16.99 -25.75 -10.28
C GLN A 282 -18.25 -25.00 -10.74
N LYS A 283 -18.09 -23.94 -11.54
CA LYS A 283 -19.15 -23.03 -11.95
C LYS A 283 -19.11 -22.72 -13.44
N ASP A 284 -20.20 -22.14 -13.93
CA ASP A 284 -20.38 -21.81 -15.34
C ASP A 284 -19.25 -20.89 -15.85
N ASN A 285 -18.80 -21.15 -17.07
CA ASN A 285 -17.72 -20.41 -17.74
C ASN A 285 -16.37 -20.38 -17.00
N ALA A 286 -16.19 -21.19 -15.95
CA ALA A 286 -14.93 -21.25 -15.22
C ALA A 286 -13.84 -21.95 -16.04
N VAL A 287 -12.60 -21.45 -15.96
CA VAL A 287 -11.43 -21.99 -16.67
C VAL A 287 -10.32 -22.31 -15.69
N VAL A 288 -9.90 -23.57 -15.65
CA VAL A 288 -8.89 -24.06 -14.73
C VAL A 288 -7.84 -24.83 -15.50
N ILE A 289 -6.58 -24.39 -15.39
CA ILE A 289 -5.42 -25.01 -16.03
C ILE A 289 -4.30 -25.14 -15.00
N GLY A 290 -4.15 -26.32 -14.41
CA GLY A 290 -3.12 -26.58 -13.41
C GLY A 290 -3.46 -27.74 -12.49
N ASP A 291 -2.41 -28.44 -12.02
CA ASP A 291 -2.51 -29.47 -10.98
C ASP A 291 -3.13 -28.90 -9.70
N GLN A 292 -4.22 -29.49 -9.22
CA GLN A 292 -4.95 -29.06 -8.01
C GLN A 292 -5.42 -27.58 -8.04
N ALA A 293 -5.54 -26.97 -9.22
CA ALA A 293 -6.09 -25.62 -9.36
C ALA A 293 -7.62 -25.64 -9.25
N GLU A 294 -8.22 -24.54 -8.80
CA GLU A 294 -9.66 -24.47 -8.57
C GLU A 294 -10.25 -23.10 -8.90
N ALA A 295 -11.41 -23.10 -9.55
CA ALA A 295 -12.26 -21.93 -9.73
C ALA A 295 -13.66 -22.25 -9.19
N SER A 296 -14.04 -21.58 -8.10
CA SER A 296 -15.26 -21.90 -7.33
C SER A 296 -16.46 -21.00 -7.65
N PHE A 297 -16.27 -20.00 -8.52
CA PHE A 297 -17.25 -18.96 -8.89
C PHE A 297 -17.41 -18.82 -10.41
N GLU A 298 -18.53 -18.23 -10.83
CA GLU A 298 -18.83 -18.01 -12.26
C GLU A 298 -17.76 -17.12 -12.92
N GLY A 299 -17.33 -17.52 -14.12
CA GLY A 299 -16.30 -16.80 -14.88
C GLY A 299 -14.90 -16.79 -14.23
N GLY A 300 -14.70 -17.54 -13.15
CA GLY A 300 -13.40 -17.61 -12.46
C GLY A 300 -12.34 -18.31 -13.30
N VAL A 301 -11.12 -17.77 -13.29
CA VAL A 301 -9.97 -18.32 -14.02
C VAL A 301 -8.85 -18.67 -13.06
N ALA A 302 -8.38 -19.91 -13.05
CA ALA A 302 -7.25 -20.34 -12.24
C ALA A 302 -6.19 -21.03 -13.10
N ILE A 303 -5.01 -20.41 -13.23
CA ILE A 303 -3.93 -20.91 -14.09
C ILE A 303 -2.65 -21.08 -13.24
N GLY A 304 -2.18 -22.31 -13.12
CA GLY A 304 -1.00 -22.69 -12.34
C GLY A 304 -1.32 -23.70 -11.25
N LYS A 305 -0.32 -24.51 -10.85
CA LYS A 305 -0.49 -25.53 -9.80
C LYS A 305 -1.00 -24.88 -8.50
N GLY A 306 -2.11 -25.37 -7.96
CA GLY A 306 -2.71 -24.86 -6.72
C GLY A 306 -3.31 -23.45 -6.80
N ALA A 307 -3.42 -22.85 -7.99
CA ALA A 307 -4.06 -21.55 -8.15
C ALA A 307 -5.55 -21.63 -7.80
N ARG A 308 -6.08 -20.62 -7.11
CA ARG A 308 -7.47 -20.59 -6.62
C ARG A 308 -8.17 -19.28 -6.96
N SER A 309 -9.22 -19.35 -7.77
CA SER A 309 -10.15 -18.24 -8.00
C SER A 309 -11.40 -18.41 -7.13
N GLU A 310 -11.46 -17.63 -6.06
CA GLU A 310 -12.49 -17.64 -5.01
C GLU A 310 -13.41 -16.40 -5.09
N ALA A 311 -13.56 -15.81 -6.28
CA ALA A 311 -14.49 -14.71 -6.55
C ALA A 311 -15.00 -14.74 -8.00
N GLU A 312 -16.17 -14.13 -8.22
CA GLU A 312 -16.76 -13.97 -9.56
C GLU A 312 -15.85 -13.16 -10.48
N ASN A 313 -15.79 -13.54 -11.76
CA ASN A 313 -15.05 -12.81 -12.81
C ASN A 313 -13.60 -12.47 -12.42
N SER A 314 -12.97 -13.32 -11.62
CA SER A 314 -11.63 -13.10 -11.08
C SER A 314 -10.62 -14.09 -11.65
N ILE A 315 -9.35 -13.72 -11.64
CA ILE A 315 -8.25 -14.47 -12.26
C ILE A 315 -7.15 -14.68 -11.23
N ALA A 316 -6.82 -15.94 -10.93
CA ALA A 316 -5.64 -16.34 -10.18
C ALA A 316 -4.57 -16.89 -11.15
N LEU A 317 -3.45 -16.18 -11.28
CA LEU A 317 -2.40 -16.48 -12.26
C LEU A 317 -1.05 -16.76 -11.61
N GLY A 318 -0.60 -18.02 -11.72
CA GLY A 318 0.66 -18.52 -11.20
C GLY A 318 0.45 -19.54 -10.09
N LYS A 319 1.50 -20.32 -9.80
CA LYS A 319 1.48 -21.35 -8.75
C LYS A 319 1.02 -20.77 -7.40
N ASP A 320 0.06 -21.44 -6.77
CA ASP A 320 -0.52 -21.11 -5.47
C ASP A 320 -1.10 -19.68 -5.36
N SER A 321 -1.42 -19.03 -6.48
CA SER A 321 -2.02 -17.69 -6.46
C SER A 321 -3.47 -17.76 -5.99
N LYS A 322 -3.93 -16.74 -5.27
CA LYS A 322 -5.27 -16.67 -4.72
C LYS A 322 -5.96 -15.37 -5.15
N ALA A 323 -7.06 -15.49 -5.88
CA ALA A 323 -7.92 -14.37 -6.24
C ALA A 323 -9.19 -14.41 -5.40
N SER A 324 -9.30 -13.53 -4.40
CA SER A 324 -10.48 -13.35 -3.55
C SER A 324 -11.18 -12.03 -3.87
N GLN A 325 -12.44 -11.90 -3.45
CA GLN A 325 -13.24 -10.69 -3.70
C GLN A 325 -12.55 -9.45 -3.14
N ALA A 326 -12.36 -8.42 -3.96
CA ALA A 326 -11.91 -7.13 -3.47
C ALA A 326 -13.03 -6.48 -2.63
N THR A 327 -12.66 -5.95 -1.47
CA THR A 327 -13.58 -5.27 -0.56
C THR A 327 -13.01 -3.91 -0.15
N GLY A 328 -13.89 -2.99 0.27
CA GLY A 328 -13.49 -1.66 0.75
C GLY A 328 -13.22 -0.63 -0.36
N GLU A 329 -12.56 0.45 0.03
CA GLU A 329 -12.18 1.58 -0.84
C GLU A 329 -10.66 1.65 -1.04
N SER A 330 -10.23 2.19 -2.17
CA SER A 330 -8.81 2.44 -2.46
C SER A 330 -8.18 3.42 -1.44
N TYR A 331 -6.89 3.20 -1.12
CA TYR A 331 -6.19 3.91 -0.04
C TYR A 331 -6.10 5.44 -0.22
N LEU A 332 -6.21 5.97 -1.45
CA LEU A 332 -6.09 7.41 -1.74
C LEU A 332 -7.31 8.02 -2.45
N THR A 333 -7.88 7.33 -3.45
CA THR A 333 -8.96 7.88 -4.26
C THR A 333 -10.36 7.58 -3.71
N LYS A 334 -10.45 6.74 -2.68
CA LYS A 334 -11.72 6.30 -2.06
C LYS A 334 -12.70 5.68 -3.05
N GLN A 335 -12.19 5.09 -4.13
CA GLN A 335 -13.01 4.38 -5.11
C GLN A 335 -13.37 3.00 -4.58
N SER A 336 -14.63 2.59 -4.75
CA SER A 336 -15.11 1.27 -4.35
C SER A 336 -14.43 0.16 -5.16
N ALA A 337 -14.17 -0.97 -4.49
CA ALA A 337 -13.59 -2.15 -5.13
C ALA A 337 -14.42 -2.64 -6.35
N PRO A 338 -13.77 -2.99 -7.47
CA PRO A 338 -14.45 -3.64 -8.60
C PRO A 338 -14.84 -5.08 -8.26
N THR A 339 -15.76 -5.65 -9.05
CA THR A 339 -16.29 -7.00 -8.83
C THR A 339 -15.26 -8.11 -9.06
N GLY A 340 -14.37 -7.93 -10.03
CA GLY A 340 -13.34 -8.91 -10.42
C GLY A 340 -11.93 -8.45 -10.06
N VAL A 341 -11.07 -9.39 -9.71
CA VAL A 341 -9.65 -9.13 -9.43
C VAL A 341 -8.73 -10.01 -10.28
N LEU A 342 -7.57 -9.48 -10.66
CA LEU A 342 -6.44 -10.28 -11.14
C LEU A 342 -5.43 -10.40 -9.99
N SER A 343 -5.26 -11.60 -9.46
CA SER A 343 -4.22 -11.93 -8.49
C SER A 343 -3.11 -12.74 -9.14
N ILE A 344 -1.86 -12.31 -8.94
CA ILE A 344 -0.65 -12.99 -9.43
C ILE A 344 0.14 -13.66 -8.31
N GLY A 345 -0.43 -13.81 -7.12
CA GLY A 345 0.21 -14.37 -5.93
C GLY A 345 -0.79 -14.59 -4.79
N ASP A 346 -0.28 -14.79 -3.59
CA ASP A 346 -1.06 -14.77 -2.34
C ASP A 346 -0.26 -13.93 -1.32
N VAL A 347 -0.85 -13.63 -0.17
CA VAL A 347 -0.20 -12.85 0.89
C VAL A 347 1.10 -13.53 1.32
N GLY A 348 2.23 -12.82 1.24
CA GLY A 348 3.58 -13.34 1.52
C GLY A 348 4.20 -14.16 0.37
N SER A 349 3.53 -14.25 -0.78
CA SER A 349 4.00 -14.92 -2.00
C SER A 349 3.68 -14.07 -3.24
N GLU A 350 3.82 -12.76 -3.11
CA GLU A 350 3.59 -11.78 -4.17
C GLU A 350 4.63 -11.89 -5.29
N ARG A 351 4.26 -11.47 -6.50
CA ARG A 351 5.13 -11.48 -7.67
C ARG A 351 5.30 -10.08 -8.25
N ARG A 352 6.47 -9.82 -8.85
CA ARG A 352 6.71 -8.60 -9.63
C ARG A 352 6.13 -8.74 -11.03
N ILE A 353 5.40 -7.73 -11.50
CA ILE A 353 5.06 -7.57 -12.92
C ILE A 353 6.18 -6.75 -13.56
N GLN A 354 6.87 -7.32 -14.54
CA GLN A 354 8.01 -6.68 -15.20
C GLN A 354 7.65 -6.29 -16.63
N ASN A 355 8.36 -5.29 -17.18
CA ASN A 355 8.15 -4.74 -18.53
C ASN A 355 6.78 -4.07 -18.74
N VAL A 356 6.26 -3.41 -17.70
CA VAL A 356 5.06 -2.58 -17.77
C VAL A 356 5.42 -1.19 -18.31
N ALA A 357 4.74 -0.74 -19.35
CA ALA A 357 4.86 0.63 -19.87
C ALA A 357 4.27 1.64 -18.87
N ASP A 358 4.65 2.92 -18.99
CA ASP A 358 4.09 3.97 -18.12
C ASP A 358 2.59 4.12 -18.37
N GLY A 359 1.82 4.20 -17.29
CA GLY A 359 0.39 4.41 -17.36
C GLY A 359 0.06 5.82 -17.84
N ALA A 360 -0.93 5.94 -18.73
CA ALA A 360 -1.38 7.22 -19.29
C ALA A 360 -2.79 7.60 -18.81
N ALA A 361 -3.68 6.62 -18.66
CA ALA A 361 -5.02 6.79 -18.10
C ALA A 361 -5.04 6.48 -16.59
N ASP A 362 -6.08 6.96 -15.88
CA ASP A 362 -6.25 6.75 -14.43
C ASP A 362 -6.35 5.26 -14.03
N SER A 363 -6.75 4.39 -14.96
CA SER A 363 -6.87 2.94 -14.77
C SER A 363 -5.62 2.14 -15.14
N ASP A 364 -4.58 2.79 -15.65
CA ASP A 364 -3.35 2.11 -16.03
C ASP A 364 -2.48 1.85 -14.79
N ALA A 365 -1.71 0.76 -14.83
CA ALA A 365 -0.76 0.47 -13.77
C ALA A 365 0.37 1.52 -13.75
N ALA A 366 0.58 2.17 -12.60
CA ALA A 366 1.72 3.06 -12.41
C ALA A 366 3.03 2.28 -12.33
N THR A 367 4.09 2.79 -12.97
CA THR A 367 5.43 2.17 -12.88
C THR A 367 6.31 2.83 -11.81
N VAL A 368 7.37 2.14 -11.42
CA VAL A 368 8.43 2.70 -10.57
C VAL A 368 9.09 3.93 -11.21
N ARG A 369 9.08 4.06 -12.55
CA ARG A 369 9.63 5.23 -13.24
C ARG A 369 8.77 6.46 -13.01
N GLN A 370 7.44 6.33 -13.12
CA GLN A 370 6.50 7.40 -12.80
C GLN A 370 6.61 7.80 -11.33
N LEU A 371 6.72 6.82 -10.43
CA LEU A 371 6.90 7.09 -8.99
C LEU A 371 8.20 7.87 -8.71
N LYS A 372 9.31 7.52 -9.37
CA LYS A 372 10.57 8.25 -9.24
C LYS A 372 10.48 9.68 -9.79
N ALA A 373 9.70 9.89 -10.85
CA ALA A 373 9.49 11.21 -11.45
C ALA A 373 8.55 12.10 -10.61
N ALA A 374 7.59 11.51 -9.88
CA ALA A 374 6.60 12.21 -9.06
C ALA A 374 7.14 12.77 -7.73
N ARG A 375 8.45 12.72 -7.49
CA ARG A 375 9.06 13.21 -6.24
C ARG A 375 8.88 14.73 -6.11
N THR A 376 8.63 15.19 -4.90
CA THR A 376 8.67 16.62 -4.55
C THR A 376 10.09 17.16 -4.74
N HIS A 377 10.21 18.31 -5.41
CA HIS A 377 11.47 19.02 -5.60
C HIS A 377 11.49 20.25 -4.67
N TYR A 378 12.68 20.67 -4.22
CA TYR A 378 12.95 21.89 -3.44
C TYR A 378 12.56 21.90 -1.95
N VAL A 379 11.78 20.92 -1.47
CA VAL A 379 11.56 20.72 -0.03
C VAL A 379 12.36 19.50 0.41
N SER A 380 13.37 19.70 1.26
CA SER A 380 14.24 18.64 1.79
C SER A 380 14.37 18.81 3.30
N ILE A 381 13.97 17.78 4.04
CA ILE A 381 14.14 17.69 5.49
C ILE A 381 15.11 16.54 5.76
N ASN A 382 16.23 16.83 6.43
CA ASN A 382 17.20 15.82 6.83
C ASN A 382 16.99 15.48 8.31
N ASP A 383 16.46 14.30 8.58
CA ASP A 383 16.24 13.75 9.92
C ASP A 383 17.43 12.88 10.40
N ASN A 384 18.57 12.93 9.70
CA ASN A 384 19.76 12.13 9.95
C ASN A 384 19.50 10.61 9.92
N GLY A 385 18.47 10.17 9.20
CA GLY A 385 18.09 8.76 9.08
C GLY A 385 17.37 8.21 10.32
N GLN A 386 16.97 9.07 11.27
CA GLN A 386 16.12 8.69 12.39
C GLN A 386 14.78 9.41 12.29
N GLN A 387 13.73 8.62 12.05
CA GLN A 387 12.37 9.12 11.96
C GLN A 387 11.97 9.86 13.25
N GLY A 388 11.74 11.17 13.12
CA GLY A 388 11.14 12.01 14.17
C GLY A 388 9.65 12.24 13.97
N GLY A 389 9.05 13.14 14.76
CA GLY A 389 7.67 13.59 14.59
C GLY A 389 7.46 14.39 13.30
N ASN A 390 6.21 14.54 12.86
CA ASN A 390 5.82 15.14 11.58
C ASN A 390 6.37 14.39 10.34
N PHE A 391 6.72 13.11 10.48
CA PHE A 391 7.21 12.28 9.37
C PHE A 391 6.13 11.99 8.33
N GLU A 392 4.89 11.78 8.80
CA GLU A 392 3.71 11.60 7.94
C GLU A 392 3.11 12.94 7.48
N ASN A 393 3.80 14.06 7.70
CA ASN A 393 3.32 15.43 7.48
C ASN A 393 2.03 15.76 8.27
N ASP A 394 1.91 15.20 9.47
CA ASP A 394 0.76 15.31 10.37
C ASP A 394 0.90 16.41 11.45
N GLY A 395 2.00 17.15 11.45
CA GLY A 395 2.28 18.25 12.39
C GLY A 395 1.42 19.50 12.17
N ALA A 396 0.81 19.66 11.01
CA ALA A 396 -0.15 20.72 10.72
C ALA A 396 -1.56 20.33 11.23
N THR A 397 -1.77 20.45 12.54
CA THR A 397 -3.02 20.04 13.21
C THR A 397 -4.09 21.14 13.23
N GLY A 398 -3.68 22.40 13.10
CA GLY A 398 -4.58 23.54 12.94
C GLY A 398 -5.21 23.60 11.54
N ARG A 399 -6.45 24.11 11.45
CA ARG A 399 -7.11 24.34 10.15
C ARG A 399 -6.27 25.32 9.32
N ASN A 400 -5.97 24.96 8.07
CA ASN A 400 -5.14 25.75 7.13
C ASN A 400 -3.71 26.03 7.63
N ALA A 401 -3.16 25.17 8.50
CA ALA A 401 -1.81 25.34 9.04
C ALA A 401 -0.71 24.78 8.12
N ILE A 402 0.53 25.21 8.36
CA ILE A 402 1.74 24.73 7.67
C ILE A 402 2.74 24.26 8.72
N ALA A 403 3.22 23.01 8.61
CA ALA A 403 4.26 22.45 9.47
C ALA A 403 5.37 21.80 8.63
N VAL A 404 6.58 22.39 8.63
CA VAL A 404 7.72 21.93 7.83
C VAL A 404 8.94 21.75 8.74
N GLY A 405 9.41 20.50 8.87
CA GLY A 405 10.57 20.15 9.68
C GLY A 405 10.29 18.98 10.64
N VAL A 406 11.38 18.36 11.12
CA VAL A 406 11.31 17.27 12.11
C VAL A 406 10.73 17.81 13.41
N ASN A 407 9.72 17.15 13.97
CA ASN A 407 8.99 17.59 15.17
C ASN A 407 8.28 18.96 15.06
N ALA A 408 8.14 19.53 13.87
CA ALA A 408 7.41 20.79 13.69
C ALA A 408 5.92 20.59 14.00
N SER A 409 5.31 21.51 14.74
CA SER A 409 3.89 21.47 15.12
C SER A 409 3.23 22.83 14.93
N ALA A 410 2.21 22.89 14.08
CA ALA A 410 1.37 24.07 13.87
C ALA A 410 -0.07 23.75 14.30
N ALA A 411 -0.37 24.02 15.57
CA ALA A 411 -1.65 23.67 16.21
C ALA A 411 -2.72 24.76 16.07
N GLY A 412 -2.32 26.02 15.91
CA GLY A 412 -3.25 27.12 15.70
C GLY A 412 -3.90 27.12 14.32
N ARG A 413 -5.14 27.63 14.21
CA ARG A 413 -5.76 27.92 12.91
C ARG A 413 -4.90 28.92 12.14
N GLU A 414 -4.60 28.62 10.87
CA GLU A 414 -3.73 29.44 9.99
C GLU A 414 -2.30 29.63 10.54
N ALA A 415 -1.84 28.73 11.41
CA ALA A 415 -0.50 28.81 11.99
C ALA A 415 0.58 28.27 11.06
N MET A 416 1.81 28.76 11.22
CA MET A 416 2.99 28.37 10.44
C MET A 416 4.13 27.97 11.37
N ALA A 417 4.59 26.72 11.28
CA ALA A 417 5.76 26.20 11.98
C ALA A 417 6.81 25.71 10.97
N ILE A 418 7.98 26.34 10.92
CA ILE A 418 9.06 25.99 9.97
C ILE A 418 10.39 25.86 10.73
N GLY A 419 10.96 24.67 10.75
CA GLY A 419 12.21 24.36 11.45
C GLY A 419 12.07 23.13 12.35
N GLY A 420 13.21 22.55 12.74
CA GLY A 420 13.22 21.42 13.67
C GLY A 420 12.60 21.81 15.02
N SER A 421 11.61 21.07 15.51
CA SER A 421 10.92 21.32 16.77
C SER A 421 10.23 22.70 16.88
N ALA A 422 9.97 23.39 15.78
CA ALA A 422 9.22 24.65 15.77
C ALA A 422 7.76 24.42 16.20
N GLN A 423 7.21 25.29 17.07
CA GLN A 423 5.87 25.14 17.62
C GLN A 423 5.05 26.43 17.46
N ALA A 424 3.99 26.38 16.66
CA ALA A 424 3.05 27.47 16.47
C ALA A 424 1.67 27.12 17.04
N ILE A 425 1.41 27.52 18.29
CA ILE A 425 0.22 27.10 19.06
C ILE A 425 -0.96 28.05 18.83
N GLY A 426 -0.72 29.36 18.80
CA GLY A 426 -1.78 30.36 18.65
C GLY A 426 -2.32 30.50 17.22
N SER A 427 -3.54 31.02 17.08
CA SER A 427 -4.15 31.23 15.75
C SER A 427 -3.41 32.33 14.96
N GLY A 428 -3.08 32.07 13.71
CA GLY A 428 -2.31 32.97 12.84
C GLY A 428 -0.87 33.18 13.29
N ALA A 429 -0.36 32.34 14.20
CA ALA A 429 0.98 32.49 14.74
C ALA A 429 2.05 31.92 13.79
N ILE A 430 3.25 32.52 13.83
CA ILE A 430 4.39 32.16 13.00
C ILE A 430 5.55 31.77 13.90
N ALA A 431 5.99 30.52 13.85
CA ALA A 431 7.20 30.01 14.51
C ALA A 431 8.19 29.53 13.43
N MET A 432 9.29 30.26 13.23
CA MET A 432 10.31 29.94 12.24
C MET A 432 11.69 29.85 12.87
N GLY A 433 12.33 28.69 12.77
CA GLY A 433 13.65 28.42 13.35
C GLY A 433 13.65 27.15 14.19
N SER A 434 14.84 26.63 14.48
CA SER A 434 14.97 25.44 15.33
C SER A 434 14.49 25.77 16.75
N SER A 435 13.53 25.00 17.26
CA SER A 435 12.92 25.17 18.58
C SER A 435 12.26 26.56 18.81
N SER A 436 11.90 27.29 17.75
CA SER A 436 11.13 28.52 17.88
C SER A 436 9.71 28.22 18.39
N GLN A 437 9.13 29.09 19.22
CA GLN A 437 7.84 28.82 19.85
C GLN A 437 6.94 30.06 19.90
N THR A 438 5.69 29.91 19.49
CA THR A 438 4.64 30.93 19.68
C THR A 438 3.43 30.34 20.38
N VAL A 439 2.85 31.09 21.32
CA VAL A 439 1.67 30.67 22.10
C VAL A 439 0.43 31.52 21.85
N GLY A 440 0.62 32.82 21.62
CA GLY A 440 -0.45 33.80 21.44
C GLY A 440 -1.00 33.89 20.02
N ARG A 441 -2.16 34.51 19.89
CA ARG A 441 -2.78 34.77 18.58
C ARG A 441 -1.96 35.82 17.82
N GLY A 442 -1.67 35.58 16.55
CA GLY A 442 -0.93 36.51 15.69
C GLY A 442 0.51 36.77 16.12
N ASP A 443 1.06 35.93 17.00
CA ASP A 443 2.44 36.02 17.45
C ASP A 443 3.43 35.65 16.34
N VAL A 444 4.63 36.22 16.40
CA VAL A 444 5.72 35.95 15.47
C VAL A 444 6.99 35.64 16.27
N ALA A 445 7.51 34.42 16.16
CA ALA A 445 8.83 34.02 16.65
C ALA A 445 9.71 33.58 15.48
N ILE A 446 10.79 34.30 15.21
CA ILE A 446 11.72 34.00 14.11
C ILE A 446 13.16 33.94 14.64
N GLY A 447 13.78 32.77 14.59
CA GLY A 447 15.13 32.51 15.07
C GLY A 447 15.21 31.22 15.89
N ARG A 448 16.42 30.70 16.08
CA ARG A 448 16.62 29.52 16.92
C ARG A 448 16.25 29.86 18.37
N ASN A 449 15.40 29.05 19.01
CA ASN A 449 14.88 29.28 20.35
C ASN A 449 14.19 30.65 20.56
N ALA A 450 13.78 31.34 19.50
CA ALA A 450 12.96 32.54 19.64
C ALA A 450 11.60 32.15 20.24
N SER A 451 11.09 32.94 21.19
CA SER A 451 9.86 32.59 21.88
C SER A 451 8.97 33.78 22.21
N THR A 452 7.67 33.65 21.99
CA THR A 452 6.66 34.53 22.59
C THR A 452 6.01 33.90 23.83
N GLN A 453 6.47 32.71 24.25
CA GLN A 453 6.00 32.08 25.47
C GLN A 453 6.57 32.80 26.70
N GLY A 454 5.68 33.35 27.52
CA GLY A 454 6.03 33.96 28.81
C GLY A 454 6.27 32.94 29.93
N ALA A 455 6.73 33.44 31.08
CA ALA A 455 6.61 32.71 32.34
C ALA A 455 5.14 32.36 32.60
N GLU A 456 4.89 31.24 33.28
CA GLU A 456 3.56 30.65 33.46
C GLU A 456 2.47 31.70 33.78
N GLY A 457 1.39 31.71 32.99
CA GLY A 457 0.21 32.55 33.23
C GLY A 457 0.13 33.87 32.43
N VAL A 458 1.13 34.23 31.62
CA VAL A 458 1.06 35.40 30.73
C VAL A 458 0.62 34.98 29.33
N ASN A 459 -0.57 35.41 28.90
CA ASN A 459 -1.01 35.27 27.51
C ASN A 459 -0.33 36.35 26.67
N SER A 460 0.49 35.96 25.69
CA SER A 460 0.90 36.85 24.60
C SER A 460 -0.20 36.93 23.53
N ASN A 461 -0.22 38.02 22.78
CA ASN A 461 -1.06 38.21 21.61
C ASN A 461 -0.43 39.33 20.78
N GLN A 462 -0.30 39.11 19.47
CA GLN A 462 0.34 40.05 18.55
C GLN A 462 1.80 40.39 18.94
N SER A 463 2.50 39.47 19.62
CA SER A 463 3.87 39.70 20.10
C SER A 463 4.91 39.26 19.06
N VAL A 464 6.07 39.92 19.04
CA VAL A 464 7.11 39.72 18.03
C VAL A 464 8.45 39.44 18.71
N ALA A 465 9.02 38.26 18.45
CA ALA A 465 10.31 37.81 18.94
C ALA A 465 11.20 37.43 17.74
N ILE A 466 12.15 38.28 17.34
CA ILE A 466 13.00 38.05 16.16
C ILE A 466 14.49 38.06 16.54
N GLY A 467 15.14 36.89 16.45
CA GLY A 467 16.54 36.70 16.78
C GLY A 467 16.82 35.37 17.48
N ASP A 468 18.10 35.07 17.67
CA ASP A 468 18.52 33.87 18.40
C ASP A 468 18.22 34.02 19.90
N GLN A 469 17.53 33.04 20.50
CA GLN A 469 17.19 33.00 21.94
C GLN A 469 16.35 34.18 22.48
N THR A 470 15.82 35.04 21.61
CA THR A 470 15.07 36.22 22.03
C THR A 470 13.67 35.87 22.57
N LYS A 471 13.16 36.69 23.50
CA LYS A 471 11.90 36.45 24.18
C LYS A 471 11.02 37.69 24.25
N ALA A 472 9.82 37.60 23.71
CA ALA A 472 8.75 38.59 23.87
C ALA A 472 7.71 38.05 24.86
N ILE A 473 7.78 38.50 26.12
CA ILE A 473 7.06 37.97 27.27
C ILE A 473 6.01 38.99 27.71
N GLY A 474 4.89 39.05 27.01
CA GLY A 474 3.79 39.99 27.29
C GLY A 474 2.91 40.21 26.07
N ASP A 475 1.73 40.78 26.26
CA ASP A 475 0.80 41.17 25.19
C ASP A 475 1.38 42.34 24.37
N GLN A 476 1.34 42.27 23.04
CA GLN A 476 1.88 43.30 22.12
C GLN A 476 3.34 43.68 22.39
N SER A 477 4.16 42.73 22.87
CA SER A 477 5.59 42.97 23.15
C SER A 477 6.44 42.75 21.90
N VAL A 478 7.54 43.50 21.77
CA VAL A 478 8.48 43.43 20.64
C VAL A 478 9.90 43.23 21.17
N ALA A 479 10.50 42.09 20.87
CA ALA A 479 11.89 41.76 21.15
C ALA A 479 12.63 41.47 19.84
N ILE A 480 13.66 42.25 19.51
CA ILE A 480 14.44 42.10 18.27
C ILE A 480 15.94 42.14 18.59
N GLY A 481 16.65 41.07 18.22
CA GLY A 481 18.08 40.90 18.46
C GLY A 481 18.43 39.53 19.05
N ALA A 482 19.73 39.22 19.16
CA ALA A 482 20.18 38.02 19.85
C ALA A 482 20.06 38.19 21.37
N ASP A 483 19.50 37.19 22.03
CA ASP A 483 19.26 37.12 23.48
C ASP A 483 18.55 38.36 24.05
N VAL A 484 17.67 39.03 23.28
CA VAL A 484 16.91 40.21 23.73
C VAL A 484 15.63 39.80 24.46
N ILE A 485 15.25 40.53 25.51
CA ILE A 485 14.06 40.21 26.30
C ILE A 485 13.14 41.43 26.47
N ALA A 486 11.92 41.35 25.96
CA ALA A 486 10.86 42.32 26.23
C ALA A 486 9.85 41.70 27.22
N LYS A 487 9.90 42.07 28.51
CA LYS A 487 8.95 41.59 29.54
C LYS A 487 7.80 42.59 29.70
N GLY A 488 6.61 42.11 29.98
CA GLY A 488 5.43 42.95 30.21
C GLY A 488 4.76 43.44 28.92
N ASN A 489 3.52 43.90 29.08
CA ASN A 489 2.67 44.29 27.97
C ASN A 489 3.17 45.59 27.30
N SER A 490 3.03 45.67 25.98
CA SER A 490 3.41 46.82 25.16
C SER A 490 4.88 47.25 25.35
N SER A 491 5.75 46.30 25.69
CA SER A 491 7.18 46.52 25.87
C SER A 491 7.94 46.39 24.55
N VAL A 492 9.00 47.18 24.38
CA VAL A 492 9.85 47.17 23.19
C VAL A 492 11.31 47.05 23.60
N ALA A 493 11.97 45.95 23.24
CA ALA A 493 13.39 45.76 23.40
C ALA A 493 14.04 45.49 22.03
N ILE A 494 14.99 46.32 21.61
CA ILE A 494 15.70 46.18 20.33
C ILE A 494 17.20 46.35 20.56
N GLY A 495 18.00 45.33 20.25
CA GLY A 495 19.44 45.40 20.47
C GLY A 495 20.12 44.05 20.41
N GLY A 496 20.86 43.74 21.46
CA GLY A 496 21.63 42.51 21.60
C GLY A 496 22.37 42.47 22.93
N ASP A 497 23.05 41.38 23.16
CA ASP A 497 23.87 41.07 24.33
C ASP A 497 25.37 41.21 24.05
N ASP A 498 25.79 40.97 22.80
CA ASP A 498 27.19 40.92 22.37
C ASP A 498 27.82 42.31 22.13
N VAL A 499 28.85 42.63 22.91
CA VAL A 499 29.75 43.77 22.70
C VAL A 499 31.17 43.35 22.33
N ASP A 500 31.48 42.06 22.15
CA ASP A 500 32.84 41.54 22.00
C ASP A 500 33.62 42.22 20.88
N LYS A 501 32.98 42.41 19.72
CA LYS A 501 33.63 43.06 18.59
C LYS A 501 33.99 44.51 18.90
N ILE A 502 33.13 45.22 19.63
CA ILE A 502 33.34 46.63 20.02
C ILE A 502 34.39 46.71 21.14
N ALA A 503 34.33 45.79 22.11
CA ALA A 503 35.26 45.72 23.23
C ALA A 503 36.69 45.36 22.78
N ARG A 504 36.85 44.56 21.72
CA ARG A 504 38.14 44.16 21.14
C ARG A 504 38.69 45.18 20.13
N ASP A 505 37.85 46.07 19.62
CA ASP A 505 38.29 47.19 18.80
C ASP A 505 38.96 48.24 19.70
N THR A 506 40.25 48.48 19.48
CA THR A 506 41.04 49.35 20.35
C THR A 506 40.58 50.81 20.29
N GLU A 507 40.21 51.32 19.11
CA GLU A 507 39.83 52.72 18.94
C GLU A 507 38.44 52.99 19.53
N LEU A 508 37.47 52.10 19.27
CA LEU A 508 36.12 52.22 19.81
C LEU A 508 36.09 51.98 21.33
N SER A 509 36.84 51.01 21.83
CA SER A 509 36.93 50.73 23.26
C SER A 509 37.60 51.89 24.02
N ASN A 510 38.62 52.52 23.44
CA ASN A 510 39.22 53.74 23.99
C ASN A 510 38.21 54.90 23.98
N THR A 511 37.52 55.13 22.87
CA THR A 511 36.49 56.17 22.76
C THR A 511 35.37 55.98 23.80
N TYR A 512 34.90 54.75 23.98
CA TYR A 512 33.92 54.41 25.02
C TYR A 512 34.46 54.73 26.42
N THR A 513 35.72 54.38 26.69
CA THR A 513 36.36 54.62 27.99
C THR A 513 36.56 56.11 28.25
N GLU A 514 36.96 56.89 27.26
CA GLU A 514 37.12 58.35 27.35
C GLU A 514 35.80 59.05 27.65
N ILE A 515 34.73 58.66 26.94
CA ILE A 515 33.41 59.27 27.11
C ILE A 515 32.76 58.84 28.43
N THR A 516 32.88 57.54 28.78
CA THR A 516 32.09 56.96 29.87
C THR A 516 32.82 56.81 31.20
N GLY A 517 34.15 56.78 31.19
CA GLY A 517 34.97 56.36 32.33
C GLY A 517 34.86 54.86 32.67
N GLY A 518 34.01 54.10 31.95
CA GLY A 518 33.84 52.66 32.12
C GLY A 518 34.57 51.84 31.05
N THR A 519 34.63 50.53 31.24
CA THR A 519 35.25 49.60 30.28
C THR A 519 34.22 48.62 29.73
N LEU A 520 34.24 48.37 28.42
CA LEU A 520 33.49 47.27 27.82
C LEU A 520 34.17 45.94 28.18
N GLN A 521 33.38 44.94 28.56
CA GLN A 521 33.90 43.63 28.96
C GLN A 521 33.47 42.59 27.93
N ALA A 522 34.43 42.10 27.15
CA ALA A 522 34.21 40.96 26.27
C ALA A 522 33.88 39.69 27.09
N GLY A 523 33.01 38.83 26.55
CA GLY A 523 32.56 37.59 27.17
C GLY A 523 31.46 37.77 28.22
N LYS A 524 30.92 38.99 28.39
CA LYS A 524 29.73 39.25 29.20
C LYS A 524 28.57 39.64 28.30
N TYR A 525 27.45 38.97 28.51
CA TYR A 525 26.25 39.06 27.67
C TYR A 525 25.01 39.49 28.48
N PRO A 526 25.02 40.65 29.15
CA PRO A 526 23.77 41.18 29.70
C PRO A 526 22.82 41.51 28.56
N THR A 527 21.58 41.04 28.65
CA THR A 527 20.58 41.24 27.60
C THR A 527 20.13 42.70 27.49
N THR A 528 19.62 43.08 26.33
CA THR A 528 18.76 44.26 26.20
C THR A 528 17.39 43.93 26.76
N GLU A 529 16.94 44.66 27.78
CA GLU A 529 15.73 44.33 28.54
C GLU A 529 14.74 45.50 28.65
N ALA A 530 13.47 45.23 28.34
CA ALA A 530 12.35 46.13 28.59
C ALA A 530 11.31 45.48 29.53
N ASN A 531 10.45 46.31 30.12
CA ASN A 531 9.37 45.95 31.04
C ASN A 531 8.02 46.60 30.57
N HIS A 532 6.98 46.58 31.40
CA HIS A 532 5.63 47.08 31.09
C HIS A 532 5.61 48.49 30.47
N GLY A 533 5.14 48.58 29.22
CA GLY A 533 5.00 49.83 28.48
C GLY A 533 6.30 50.58 28.23
N SER A 534 7.47 49.97 28.47
CA SER A 534 8.76 50.62 28.34
C SER A 534 9.46 50.27 27.03
N THR A 535 10.45 51.10 26.69
CA THR A 535 11.28 50.93 25.50
C THR A 535 12.75 50.88 25.88
N ALA A 536 13.47 49.87 25.40
CA ALA A 536 14.91 49.73 25.53
C ALA A 536 15.52 49.50 24.13
N VAL A 537 16.31 50.46 23.65
CA VAL A 537 16.92 50.38 22.33
C VAL A 537 18.42 50.61 22.43
N GLY A 538 19.19 49.61 22.04
CA GLY A 538 20.65 49.60 22.10
C GLY A 538 21.19 48.35 22.78
N VAL A 539 22.41 47.96 22.41
CA VAL A 539 23.08 46.79 22.97
C VAL A 539 23.23 46.95 24.50
N GLN A 540 22.73 45.98 25.25
CA GLN A 540 22.70 45.96 26.71
C GLN A 540 21.91 47.13 27.36
N ALA A 541 20.96 47.75 26.66
CA ALA A 541 20.10 48.79 27.23
C ALA A 541 19.07 48.18 28.20
N VAL A 542 18.75 48.89 29.28
CA VAL A 542 17.84 48.43 30.34
C VAL A 542 16.76 49.47 30.60
N GLY A 543 15.57 49.25 30.06
CA GLY A 543 14.38 50.07 30.29
C GLY A 543 13.38 49.33 31.18
N THR A 544 13.69 49.15 32.46
CA THR A 544 12.87 48.29 33.35
C THR A 544 11.86 49.03 34.22
N GLY A 545 11.92 50.37 34.27
CA GLY A 545 10.86 51.17 34.88
C GLY A 545 9.58 51.12 34.04
N ALA A 546 8.40 51.17 34.68
CA ALA A 546 7.15 51.17 33.94
C ALA A 546 7.04 52.44 33.07
N PHE A 547 6.65 52.30 31.80
CA PHE A 547 6.59 53.43 30.85
C PHE A 547 7.92 54.18 30.63
N SER A 548 9.05 53.55 30.96
CA SER A 548 10.37 54.16 30.81
C SER A 548 10.90 54.10 29.37
N SER A 549 11.94 54.88 29.07
CA SER A 549 12.59 54.93 27.76
C SER A 549 14.11 54.94 27.92
N ALA A 550 14.78 53.86 27.55
CA ALA A 550 16.24 53.74 27.52
C ALA A 550 16.72 53.65 26.07
N PHE A 551 17.52 54.63 25.63
CA PHE A 551 18.08 54.70 24.29
C PHE A 551 19.60 54.88 24.35
N GLY A 552 20.34 53.91 23.81
CA GLY A 552 21.80 53.91 23.76
C GLY A 552 22.39 52.66 24.40
N MET A 553 23.60 52.31 23.97
CA MET A 553 24.36 51.21 24.55
C MET A 553 24.48 51.39 26.08
N THR A 554 24.18 50.34 26.84
CA THR A 554 24.24 50.31 28.32
C THR A 554 23.42 51.40 29.04
N SER A 555 22.51 52.09 28.35
CA SER A 555 21.60 53.08 28.96
C SER A 555 20.62 52.41 29.92
N LYS A 556 20.24 53.11 31.00
CA LYS A 556 19.41 52.59 32.08
C LYS A 556 18.29 53.56 32.43
N ALA A 557 17.06 53.18 32.13
CA ALA A 557 15.85 53.86 32.57
C ALA A 557 15.09 52.93 33.52
N THR A 558 15.47 52.92 34.80
CA THR A 558 14.93 51.98 35.80
C THR A 558 13.86 52.58 36.70
N GLY A 559 13.69 53.91 36.67
CA GLY A 559 12.59 54.59 37.35
C GLY A 559 11.32 54.57 36.51
N ASP A 560 10.16 54.56 37.16
CA ASP A 560 8.87 54.64 36.44
C ASP A 560 8.76 55.98 35.70
N ALA A 561 8.28 55.94 34.46
CA ALA A 561 8.21 57.06 33.53
C ALA A 561 9.56 57.79 33.32
N SER A 562 10.69 57.14 33.59
CA SER A 562 12.01 57.74 33.42
C SER A 562 12.51 57.66 31.96
N SER A 563 13.44 58.54 31.60
CA SER A 563 14.00 58.66 30.26
C SER A 563 15.52 58.74 30.32
N ALA A 564 16.22 57.78 29.72
CA ALA A 564 17.68 57.75 29.64
C ALA A 564 18.09 57.69 28.17
N PHE A 565 18.73 58.75 27.67
CA PHE A 565 19.18 58.88 26.29
C PHE A 565 20.68 59.16 26.25
N GLY A 566 21.45 58.22 25.71
CA GLY A 566 22.91 58.30 25.60
C GLY A 566 23.61 57.07 26.17
N VAL A 567 24.84 56.81 25.72
CA VAL A 567 25.65 55.68 26.19
C VAL A 567 25.88 55.79 27.69
N MET A 568 25.58 54.73 28.45
CA MET A 568 25.67 54.70 29.92
C MET A 568 24.86 55.80 30.65
N SER A 569 23.87 56.43 30.00
CA SER A 569 22.93 57.33 30.70
C SER A 569 22.12 56.55 31.74
N ASN A 570 21.82 57.15 32.89
CA ASN A 570 21.13 56.49 34.00
C ASN A 570 20.04 57.40 34.59
N ALA A 571 18.77 57.06 34.33
CA ALA A 571 17.58 57.68 34.91
C ALA A 571 16.88 56.69 35.84
N SER A 572 17.27 56.68 37.12
CA SER A 572 16.79 55.72 38.11
C SER A 572 15.70 56.25 39.05
N GLY A 573 15.52 57.57 39.13
CA GLY A 573 14.42 58.18 39.86
C GLY A 573 13.10 58.12 39.09
N LYS A 574 11.97 58.16 39.79
CA LYS A 574 10.63 58.21 39.18
C LYS A 574 10.46 59.52 38.39
N GLY A 575 10.08 59.43 37.12
CA GLY A 575 9.95 60.59 36.22
C GLY A 575 11.28 61.29 35.92
N ALA A 576 12.41 60.65 36.20
CA ALA A 576 13.73 61.24 35.98
C ALA A 576 14.11 61.26 34.49
N ALA A 577 14.90 62.24 34.09
CA ALA A 577 15.34 62.44 32.72
C ALA A 577 16.87 62.60 32.65
N ALA A 578 17.57 61.64 32.05
CA ALA A 578 19.01 61.68 31.81
C ALA A 578 19.29 61.76 30.31
N PHE A 579 19.74 62.91 29.82
CA PHE A 579 20.08 63.14 28.41
C PHE A 579 21.57 63.46 28.25
N GLY A 580 22.33 62.56 27.64
CA GLY A 580 23.78 62.67 27.44
C GLY A 580 24.51 61.42 27.91
N ALA A 581 25.71 61.18 27.37
CA ALA A 581 26.52 60.04 27.80
C ALA A 581 26.88 60.18 29.29
N VAL A 582 26.69 59.11 30.07
CA VAL A 582 26.90 59.11 31.54
C VAL A 582 26.08 60.16 32.30
N ALA A 583 25.04 60.75 31.72
CA ALA A 583 24.13 61.61 32.48
C ALA A 583 23.43 60.78 33.56
N GLN A 584 23.37 61.28 34.80
CA GLN A 584 22.84 60.57 35.95
C GLN A 584 21.70 61.37 36.60
N ALA A 585 20.46 60.95 36.38
CA ALA A 585 19.26 61.48 37.03
C ALA A 585 18.73 60.44 38.02
N THR A 586 19.18 60.50 39.27
CA THR A 586 18.88 59.47 40.29
C THR A 586 17.81 59.89 41.29
N GLY A 587 17.52 61.19 41.40
CA GLY A 587 16.42 61.69 42.22
C GLY A 587 15.06 61.59 41.50
N ASP A 588 13.97 61.48 42.25
CA ASP A 588 12.62 61.52 41.69
C ASP A 588 12.35 62.89 41.04
N GLY A 589 11.84 62.92 39.81
CA GLY A 589 11.63 64.14 39.02
C GLY A 589 12.93 64.84 38.58
N ALA A 590 14.10 64.23 38.81
CA ALA A 590 15.38 64.85 38.50
C ALA A 590 15.65 64.93 36.99
N SER A 591 16.28 66.00 36.52
CA SER A 591 16.67 66.18 35.12
C SER A 591 18.18 66.43 35.01
N ALA A 592 18.91 65.48 34.43
CA ALA A 592 20.34 65.60 34.13
C ALA A 592 20.53 65.68 32.61
N MET A 593 21.00 66.83 32.11
CA MET A 593 21.24 67.08 30.68
C MET A 593 22.68 67.52 30.43
N GLY A 594 23.43 66.71 29.67
CA GLY A 594 24.85 66.91 29.35
C GLY A 594 25.71 65.71 29.74
N ILE A 595 26.87 65.55 29.10
CA ILE A 595 27.81 64.47 29.42
C ILE A 595 28.29 64.63 30.87
N ASN A 596 28.30 63.54 31.65
CA ASN A 596 28.68 63.54 33.08
C ASN A 596 27.82 64.46 33.99
N SER A 597 26.65 64.93 33.54
CA SER A 597 25.73 65.69 34.41
C SER A 597 25.12 64.80 35.50
N LEU A 598 24.92 65.34 36.70
CA LEU A 598 24.41 64.61 37.88
C LEU A 598 23.30 65.39 38.57
N ALA A 599 22.08 64.88 38.50
CA ALA A 599 20.91 65.37 39.22
C ALA A 599 20.44 64.26 40.20
N SER A 600 20.81 64.37 41.48
CA SER A 600 20.53 63.34 42.49
C SER A 600 19.54 63.77 43.57
N GLY A 601 19.25 65.06 43.70
CA GLY A 601 18.19 65.54 44.59
C GLY A 601 16.80 65.35 43.98
N THR A 602 15.77 65.23 44.82
CA THR A 602 14.38 65.20 44.34
C THR A 602 14.03 66.51 43.64
N ASN A 603 13.37 66.46 42.48
CA ASN A 603 13.06 67.59 41.61
C ASN A 603 14.27 68.47 41.23
N SER A 604 15.49 67.90 41.26
CA SER A 604 16.71 68.63 40.92
C SER A 604 16.92 68.74 39.41
N THR A 605 17.58 69.79 38.95
CA THR A 605 17.90 70.02 37.53
C THR A 605 19.39 70.30 37.37
N ALA A 606 20.12 69.45 36.67
CA ALA A 606 21.52 69.63 36.31
C ALA A 606 21.66 69.73 34.78
N ILE A 607 21.97 70.90 34.25
CA ILE A 607 22.15 71.14 32.81
C ILE A 607 23.56 71.67 32.56
N GLY A 608 24.43 70.84 32.00
CA GLY A 608 25.81 71.22 31.69
C GLY A 608 26.72 70.03 31.49
N SER A 609 27.47 70.06 30.39
CA SER A 609 28.38 68.96 29.99
C SER A 609 29.77 69.10 30.61
N GLY A 610 30.36 67.98 30.98
CA GLY A 610 31.75 67.83 31.39
C GLY A 610 32.41 66.67 30.63
N ASN A 611 33.59 66.90 30.08
CA ASN A 611 34.28 65.89 29.26
C ASN A 611 34.91 64.78 30.10
N LYS A 612 35.07 65.00 31.41
CA LYS A 612 35.56 64.00 32.35
C LYS A 612 34.54 63.71 33.45
N PRO A 613 34.64 62.54 34.11
CA PRO A 613 33.85 62.23 35.28
C PRO A 613 33.92 63.35 36.33
N GLY A 614 32.76 63.84 36.76
CA GLY A 614 32.62 64.90 37.76
C GLY A 614 32.73 66.34 37.25
N GLU A 615 33.02 66.58 35.97
CA GLU A 615 33.08 67.94 35.38
C GLU A 615 31.71 68.46 34.89
N GLY A 616 30.67 67.61 34.88
CA GLY A 616 29.31 68.02 34.50
C GLY A 616 28.63 68.91 35.53
N ALA A 617 27.45 69.45 35.19
CA ALA A 617 26.61 70.13 36.17
C ALA A 617 26.18 69.15 37.28
N LYS A 618 26.14 69.61 38.53
CA LYS A 618 25.86 68.79 39.72
C LYS A 618 24.78 69.44 40.58
N ALA A 619 23.57 68.90 40.54
CA ALA A 619 22.43 69.31 41.36
C ALA A 619 22.09 68.18 42.34
N THR A 620 22.59 68.26 43.58
CA THR A 620 22.42 67.19 44.58
C THR A 620 21.50 67.56 45.73
N GLY A 621 21.18 68.85 45.89
CA GLY A 621 20.15 69.29 46.85
C GLY A 621 18.74 69.05 46.32
N ASN A 622 17.77 68.90 47.22
CA ASN A 622 16.36 68.80 46.84
C ASN A 622 15.90 70.12 46.20
N SER A 623 15.10 70.05 45.14
CA SER A 623 14.63 71.21 44.36
C SER A 623 15.75 72.14 43.89
N SER A 624 16.98 71.61 43.72
CA SER A 624 18.14 72.40 43.32
C SER A 624 18.29 72.53 41.81
N ALA A 625 18.92 73.61 41.34
CA ALA A 625 19.18 73.84 39.91
C ALA A 625 20.65 74.19 39.65
N ALA A 626 21.41 73.32 39.00
CA ALA A 626 22.78 73.57 38.54
C ALA A 626 22.78 73.72 37.02
N ILE A 627 23.05 74.91 36.50
CA ILE A 627 23.03 75.21 35.05
C ILE A 627 24.38 75.78 34.63
N GLY A 628 25.18 75.00 33.92
CA GLY A 628 26.53 75.34 33.46
C GLY A 628 27.52 74.19 33.68
N SER A 629 28.55 74.12 32.84
CA SER A 629 29.65 73.14 33.03
C SER A 629 30.32 73.35 34.39
N GLY A 630 30.42 72.30 35.20
CA GLY A 630 30.93 72.35 36.58
C GLY A 630 30.10 73.15 37.57
N ALA A 631 28.88 73.58 37.24
CA ALA A 631 27.99 74.23 38.21
C ALA A 631 27.58 73.26 39.33
N GLN A 632 27.55 73.71 40.58
CA GLN A 632 27.29 72.89 41.76
C GLN A 632 26.18 73.51 42.63
N ALA A 633 24.98 72.94 42.57
CA ALA A 633 23.85 73.27 43.44
C ALA A 633 23.64 72.12 44.44
N THR A 634 24.35 72.16 45.57
CA THR A 634 24.35 71.05 46.54
C THR A 634 23.48 71.28 47.76
N GLY A 635 23.02 72.52 47.99
CA GLY A 635 22.07 72.83 49.04
C GLY A 635 20.61 72.62 48.60
N ASP A 636 19.73 72.38 49.56
CA ASP A 636 18.29 72.28 49.28
C ASP A 636 17.73 73.64 48.82
N ASN A 637 16.85 73.63 47.82
CA ASN A 637 16.31 74.81 47.12
C ASN A 637 17.40 75.76 46.57
N SER A 638 18.62 75.27 46.33
CA SER A 638 19.73 76.09 45.83
C SER A 638 19.72 76.24 44.30
N ALA A 639 20.27 77.34 43.81
CA ALA A 639 20.43 77.57 42.37
C ALA A 639 21.86 78.03 42.04
N ALA A 640 22.59 77.27 41.24
CA ALA A 640 23.91 77.61 40.72
C ALA A 640 23.85 77.74 39.20
N ILE A 641 23.86 78.97 38.68
CA ILE A 641 23.69 79.29 37.26
C ILE A 641 24.95 79.98 36.73
N GLY A 642 25.75 79.28 35.94
CA GLY A 642 27.01 79.74 35.37
C GLY A 642 28.08 78.65 35.41
N LYS A 643 29.06 78.72 34.49
CA LYS A 643 30.20 77.78 34.50
C LYS A 643 30.93 77.87 35.85
N GLY A 644 31.02 76.75 36.57
CA GLY A 644 31.68 76.67 37.88
C GLY A 644 30.99 77.47 39.00
N ALA A 645 29.72 77.86 38.86
CA ALA A 645 28.98 78.48 39.95
C ALA A 645 28.74 77.49 41.10
N GLU A 646 28.78 77.93 42.35
CA GLU A 646 28.64 77.10 43.55
C GLU A 646 27.56 77.67 44.48
N ALA A 647 26.47 76.93 44.67
CA ALA A 647 25.42 77.22 45.65
C ALA A 647 25.30 76.01 46.59
N THR A 648 26.03 76.04 47.71
CA THR A 648 26.30 74.81 48.49
C THR A 648 25.43 74.62 49.73
N ASN A 649 24.69 75.65 50.14
CA ASN A 649 23.83 75.65 51.33
C ASN A 649 22.36 75.90 50.98
N GLU A 650 21.47 75.67 51.95
CA GLU A 650 20.01 75.80 51.79
C GLU A 650 19.62 77.20 51.31
N ASN A 651 18.72 77.27 50.32
CA ASN A 651 18.20 78.49 49.69
C ASN A 651 19.29 79.41 49.10
N ALA A 652 20.50 78.90 48.85
CA ALA A 652 21.59 79.68 48.28
C ALA A 652 21.41 79.88 46.76
N ALA A 653 21.69 81.08 46.26
CA ALA A 653 21.61 81.40 44.83
C ALA A 653 22.92 82.01 44.31
N ALA A 654 23.65 81.28 43.48
CA ALA A 654 24.86 81.74 42.80
C ALA A 654 24.58 81.92 41.30
N VAL A 655 24.61 83.15 40.80
CA VAL A 655 24.32 83.49 39.40
C VAL A 655 25.49 84.25 38.80
N GLY A 656 26.24 83.60 37.91
CA GLY A 656 27.45 84.11 37.27
C GLY A 656 28.55 83.04 37.20
N GLY A 657 29.41 83.11 36.18
CA GLY A 657 30.55 82.19 36.07
C GLY A 657 31.47 82.32 37.30
N GLY A 658 31.70 81.21 38.01
CA GLY A 658 32.49 81.15 39.23
C GLY A 658 31.89 81.84 40.47
N ALA A 659 30.61 82.27 40.43
CA ALA A 659 29.94 82.83 41.60
C ALA A 659 29.81 81.78 42.73
N LYS A 660 29.95 82.18 43.99
CA LYS A 660 29.90 81.31 45.17
C LYS A 660 28.93 81.84 46.22
N ALA A 661 27.77 81.21 46.36
CA ALA A 661 26.83 81.41 47.45
C ALA A 661 26.97 80.24 48.43
N THR A 662 27.84 80.40 49.43
CA THR A 662 28.15 79.35 50.42
C THR A 662 27.57 79.64 51.79
N GLY A 663 26.89 80.77 52.02
CA GLY A 663 26.05 80.97 53.19
C GLY A 663 24.63 80.40 53.01
N LYS A 664 23.93 80.09 54.11
CA LYS A 664 22.49 79.75 54.07
C LYS A 664 21.68 81.00 53.70
N ASN A 665 20.68 80.87 52.84
CA ASN A 665 19.90 81.98 52.25
C ASN A 665 20.75 83.07 51.56
N ALA A 666 21.99 82.75 51.17
CA ALA A 666 22.89 83.74 50.56
C ALA A 666 22.64 83.87 49.06
N ALA A 667 22.86 85.07 48.50
CA ALA A 667 22.76 85.33 47.06
C ALA A 667 24.05 85.97 46.53
N ALA A 668 24.74 85.30 45.61
CA ALA A 668 25.90 85.81 44.90
C ALA A 668 25.55 86.03 43.42
N ILE A 669 25.42 87.29 43.00
CA ILE A 669 24.96 87.68 41.66
C ILE A 669 26.06 88.49 40.94
N GLY A 670 26.78 87.83 40.03
CA GLY A 670 27.89 88.40 39.27
C GLY A 670 29.04 87.40 39.11
N GLY A 671 29.84 87.53 38.04
CA GLY A 671 30.96 86.63 37.78
C GLY A 671 32.00 86.69 38.90
N GLY A 672 32.22 85.57 39.60
CA GLY A 672 33.12 85.48 40.75
C GLY A 672 32.61 86.07 42.06
N ALA A 673 31.36 86.55 42.14
CA ALA A 673 30.80 87.08 43.39
C ALA A 673 30.85 86.03 44.52
N ILE A 674 31.15 86.42 45.77
CA ILE A 674 31.23 85.52 46.93
C ILE A 674 30.30 86.03 48.03
N ALA A 675 29.31 85.21 48.40
CA ALA A 675 28.43 85.42 49.55
C ALA A 675 28.54 84.20 50.48
N ASP A 676 29.43 84.29 51.47
CA ASP A 676 29.82 83.16 52.34
C ASP A 676 29.20 83.19 53.74
N GLN A 677 28.53 84.29 54.11
CA GLN A 677 27.79 84.43 55.37
C GLN A 677 26.30 84.15 55.19
N GLU A 678 25.61 83.78 56.28
CA GLU A 678 24.16 83.58 56.28
C GLU A 678 23.41 84.88 55.93
N ASN A 679 22.39 84.78 55.06
CA ASN A 679 21.59 85.88 54.52
C ASN A 679 22.38 86.95 53.73
N ALA A 680 23.65 86.72 53.40
CA ALA A 680 24.46 87.70 52.68
C ALA A 680 24.06 87.82 51.21
N VAL A 681 24.08 89.06 50.69
CA VAL A 681 23.86 89.35 49.27
C VAL A 681 25.09 90.05 48.69
N ALA A 682 25.78 89.38 47.77
CA ALA A 682 26.90 89.94 47.01
C ALA A 682 26.46 90.21 45.57
N VAL A 683 26.56 91.45 45.10
CA VAL A 683 26.22 91.85 43.72
C VAL A 683 27.42 92.52 43.06
N GLY A 684 27.86 92.01 41.90
CA GLY A 684 28.98 92.57 41.13
C GLY A 684 30.05 91.56 40.70
N HIS A 685 30.99 91.99 39.85
CA HIS A 685 32.17 91.21 39.48
C HIS A 685 33.28 91.36 40.54
N ILE A 686 34.18 90.37 40.68
CA ILE A 686 35.42 90.54 41.46
C ILE A 686 36.16 91.79 40.97
N GLY A 687 36.13 92.87 41.77
CA GLY A 687 36.76 94.15 41.45
C GLY A 687 35.87 95.38 41.68
N ASP A 688 34.55 95.26 41.56
CA ASP A 688 33.59 96.36 41.73
C ASP A 688 32.56 95.99 42.82
N PHE A 689 32.91 96.14 44.10
CA PHE A 689 32.04 95.71 45.21
C PHE A 689 31.11 96.83 45.72
N ILE A 690 29.80 96.54 45.78
CA ILE A 690 28.85 97.18 46.70
C ILE A 690 28.35 96.10 47.66
N ASN A 691 28.85 96.09 48.90
CA ASN A 691 28.31 95.22 49.97
C ASN A 691 27.12 95.92 50.64
N PHE A 692 25.94 95.31 50.60
CA PHE A 692 24.84 95.64 51.50
C PHE A 692 24.89 94.61 52.65
N ILE A 693 25.10 95.09 53.88
CA ILE A 693 25.12 94.28 55.11
C ILE A 693 23.70 93.96 55.53
#